data_AF-A0A2E6EQK5-F1
#
_entry.id   AF-A0A2E6EQK5-F1
#
_cell.length_a   1.000
_cell.length_b   1.000
_cell.length_c   1.000
_cell.angle_alpha   90.00
_cell.angle_beta   90.00
_cell.angle_gamma   90.00
#
_symmetry.space_group_name_H-M   'P 1'
#
loop_
_entity.id
_entity.type
_entity.pdbx_description
1 polymer ?
#
loop_
_entity_poly.entity_id
_entity_poly.type
_entity_poly.pdbx_seq_one_letter_code
_entity_poly.pdbx_strand_id
1 'polypeptide(L)'
;MKMARFHLMMALMLLLVPATAEALDNSAYFDGAADYIDFGTLDPGADFTFEAWVQFNTVTSWNSVIEVMEPGVGLNAFYVGYNQGSWQIEIDDDTVWEGDTCSTSQAACFSSTVSPFTPHHLAVTRDSAALKFFINGNLITTWNNPPAPDFTNRSWRVGADTDNGTDMTSDPLHGYLGEVRVWSVSRSQSELLATMHYGLTGLEPGLYALWNLDESPGSATAADDTGNGWTGTLMGDTVFTGSPFFVNTSSGGDVPLYDFDQDGVSPAAGDCDDQDPTVVPGATELCDAIDSDCDGDLVDGFANVDGDDQPDCIDLDNDNDGDPDQTDCAPLDDSVYTGAPELCDGVDSNCDGELVDGFPNLDGDSEPDCVDADDDGDGVDDGNDNCPLAPNPSQLDNDSDGDGDVCDADDDGDGSADADDCEPLDSTVHPAAAELCDAIDSDCDGDLVDGFDDLDGDGEPDCVDPDGDGDLFPDAVDCNPLDASIYPGAVEQCDAIDSNCNGSLVDSFVDSDADGEPDCIDADDDNDGISDLDEVLIGSDPVDQDSDGDGLSDGLELGGDPAAPLDSDSDGLADLLDDDDDDDGLPTADEEAGDMDQDGLPNHLDSDSDGDGFGDGYEGLGDPDGDGVPNYLDTDSDGNGSSDSDDGDGDLDLDGIPDFLDVDDGDGPGADADGDGLSNGEEAQLGTDPQDPDSDGDGLDDGTEIPNSAIPPDSDGDALIDALDGDDDGDGISTQSERSEDVDGDGLDDLDVDGDGVDNHLDEDSDGDELSDLLEGDGDFDEDGVPDYLDSDADGDGIADAIEGAEDGDGDGVIDAYDLDSDDDGFLDEEEGEGDLDGDGILNFRDLDVDGDGRADSVEGDGDDDEDGTPNWLDPDDSDGPSADADGDGLSNGEEADLGTNAYLADTDGDGLEDGQEVLDLGTDPLSPDSDEDGMEDGVEVEVGADPLDPDTDGDGIPDGADGLGDDDDDGIINVLDPLDPLPGDDDDSAEEGDDDDSAEQADDDDSVEDSGEILPAPSPECGCTQAASSQSGELLDLSLLLALGLWITRRRRLRSP
;
A
#
# COMPACT_ATOMS: atom_id res chain seq x y z
N MET A 1 23.97 -41.74 -25.23
CA MET A 1 23.62 -43.20 -25.20
C MET A 1 24.46 -43.99 -24.17
N LYS A 2 23.81 -44.62 -23.17
CA LYS A 2 24.36 -45.47 -22.06
C LYS A 2 24.91 -44.77 -20.80
N MET A 3 24.07 -44.02 -20.09
CA MET A 3 24.07 -44.06 -18.62
C MET A 3 22.78 -44.67 -18.03
N ALA A 4 21.68 -44.73 -18.79
CA ALA A 4 20.45 -45.42 -18.40
C ALA A 4 20.71 -46.85 -17.83
N ARG A 5 20.13 -47.10 -16.64
CA ARG A 5 20.23 -48.26 -15.73
C ARG A 5 21.29 -48.21 -14.62
N PHE A 6 21.23 -47.19 -13.76
CA PHE A 6 21.65 -47.35 -12.36
C PHE A 6 20.72 -46.77 -11.27
N HIS A 7 19.87 -45.77 -11.57
CA HIS A 7 18.88 -45.25 -10.58
C HIS A 7 17.70 -46.19 -10.28
N LEU A 8 17.40 -47.17 -11.13
CA LEU A 8 16.33 -48.16 -10.91
C LEU A 8 16.71 -49.23 -9.86
N MET A 9 17.14 -48.81 -8.67
CA MET A 9 17.16 -49.63 -7.45
C MET A 9 17.19 -48.85 -6.11
N MET A 10 16.76 -47.57 -6.08
CA MET A 10 16.72 -46.78 -4.83
C MET A 10 15.34 -46.17 -4.46
N ALA A 11 14.33 -46.23 -5.34
CA ALA A 11 12.96 -45.78 -5.04
C ALA A 11 12.00 -46.95 -4.72
N LEU A 12 12.29 -47.74 -3.67
CA LEU A 12 11.34 -48.75 -3.15
C LEU A 12 11.68 -49.23 -1.72
N MET A 13 11.62 -48.35 -0.73
CA MET A 13 11.44 -48.77 0.67
C MET A 13 10.90 -47.65 1.55
N LEU A 14 9.72 -47.88 2.16
CA LEU A 14 8.92 -46.96 3.01
C LEU A 14 8.28 -45.81 2.22
N LEU A 15 7.21 -45.14 2.70
CA LEU A 15 5.98 -45.47 3.47
C LEU A 15 5.02 -44.30 3.14
N LEU A 16 3.71 -44.42 2.84
CA LEU A 16 2.57 -44.97 3.59
C LEU A 16 2.28 -44.28 4.95
N VAL A 17 1.25 -43.40 4.93
CA VAL A 17 0.37 -42.90 6.02
C VAL A 17 0.77 -41.57 6.69
N PRO A 18 -0.15 -40.61 6.92
CA PRO A 18 -1.56 -40.46 6.47
C PRO A 18 -1.80 -39.21 5.58
N ALA A 19 -3.06 -38.99 5.18
CA ALA A 19 -3.60 -37.64 5.01
C ALA A 19 -4.38 -37.26 6.28
N THR A 20 -4.27 -36.01 6.72
CA THR A 20 -5.07 -35.36 7.77
C THR A 20 -5.14 -33.88 7.39
N ALA A 21 -6.18 -33.46 6.68
CA ALA A 21 -7.41 -32.98 7.31
C ALA A 21 -7.13 -31.68 8.09
N GLU A 22 -7.23 -30.58 7.35
CA GLU A 22 -6.95 -29.21 7.80
C GLU A 22 -7.49 -28.89 9.18
N ALA A 23 -6.68 -28.15 9.92
CA ALA A 23 -6.71 -28.17 11.38
C ALA A 23 -6.51 -26.78 11.97
N LEU A 24 -7.30 -25.82 11.47
CA LEU A 24 -7.46 -24.45 11.95
C LEU A 24 -7.16 -24.31 13.46
N ASP A 25 -6.13 -23.51 13.76
CA ASP A 25 -5.66 -23.11 15.09
C ASP A 25 -5.53 -24.25 16.12
N ASN A 26 -4.62 -25.20 15.94
CA ASN A 26 -4.33 -26.22 16.97
C ASN A 26 -2.91 -26.13 17.55
N SER A 27 -2.72 -26.78 18.70
CA SER A 27 -1.41 -26.97 19.33
C SER A 27 -1.39 -28.26 20.16
N ALA A 28 -0.22 -28.83 20.44
CA ALA A 28 -0.11 -30.04 21.25
C ALA A 28 -0.40 -29.76 22.73
N TYR A 29 -1.50 -30.31 23.25
CA TYR A 29 -1.92 -30.18 24.64
C TYR A 29 -1.47 -31.36 25.52
N PHE A 30 -0.87 -31.00 26.66
CA PHE A 30 -0.38 -31.93 27.68
C PHE A 30 -1.15 -31.73 29.00
N ASP A 31 -1.90 -32.74 29.44
CA ASP A 31 -2.71 -32.66 30.67
C ASP A 31 -1.85 -32.80 31.95
N GLY A 32 -0.62 -33.30 31.77
CA GLY A 32 0.38 -33.60 32.78
C GLY A 32 0.11 -34.89 33.54
N ALA A 33 -0.27 -35.91 32.77
CA ALA A 33 -0.23 -37.30 33.19
C ALA A 33 1.17 -37.88 32.94
N ALA A 34 1.34 -38.62 31.86
CA ALA A 34 2.57 -39.31 31.48
C ALA A 34 2.62 -39.41 29.95
N ASP A 35 2.52 -38.24 29.36
CA ASP A 35 2.13 -38.00 27.98
C ASP A 35 3.16 -37.05 27.30
N TYR A 36 3.50 -37.35 26.06
CA TYR A 36 4.69 -36.83 25.36
C TYR A 36 4.64 -37.13 23.86
N ILE A 37 5.50 -36.45 23.10
CA ILE A 37 5.80 -36.78 21.69
C ILE A 37 7.24 -37.32 21.60
N ASP A 38 7.47 -38.39 20.84
CA ASP A 38 8.80 -38.96 20.56
C ASP A 38 9.14 -38.77 19.07
N PHE A 39 10.12 -37.92 18.78
CA PHE A 39 10.58 -37.56 17.43
C PHE A 39 11.68 -38.52 16.91
N GLY A 40 12.02 -39.57 17.67
CA GLY A 40 13.09 -40.49 17.28
C GLY A 40 14.48 -39.86 17.44
N THR A 41 15.45 -40.29 16.64
CA THR A 41 16.88 -40.04 16.89
C THR A 41 17.52 -39.09 15.88
N LEU A 42 17.35 -37.78 16.10
CA LEU A 42 17.98 -36.70 15.33
C LEU A 42 19.42 -36.43 15.78
N ASP A 43 20.26 -35.92 14.88
CA ASP A 43 21.63 -35.44 15.17
C ASP A 43 21.93 -34.18 14.32
N PRO A 44 21.46 -32.99 14.75
CA PRO A 44 21.73 -31.72 14.06
C PRO A 44 23.21 -31.28 14.14
N GLY A 45 24.06 -32.07 14.80
CA GLY A 45 25.49 -31.83 14.92
C GLY A 45 25.89 -31.18 16.25
N ALA A 46 27.07 -30.55 16.25
CA ALA A 46 27.64 -29.99 17.48
C ALA A 46 27.09 -28.61 17.79
N ASP A 47 27.10 -27.71 16.80
CA ASP A 47 26.59 -26.35 16.92
C ASP A 47 25.16 -26.37 16.33
N PHE A 48 24.16 -25.91 17.08
CA PHE A 48 22.73 -26.16 16.79
C PHE A 48 21.82 -25.10 17.45
N THR A 49 20.55 -25.07 17.06
CA THR A 49 19.47 -24.35 17.75
C THR A 49 18.29 -25.29 18.02
N PHE A 50 17.67 -25.16 19.19
CA PHE A 50 16.35 -25.72 19.49
C PHE A 50 15.45 -24.57 19.94
N GLU A 51 14.26 -24.47 19.39
CA GLU A 51 13.25 -23.49 19.79
C GLU A 51 11.82 -24.06 19.75
N ALA A 52 10.92 -23.45 20.54
CA ALA A 52 9.52 -23.86 20.67
C ALA A 52 8.67 -22.81 21.39
N TRP A 53 7.40 -22.67 21.01
CA TRP A 53 6.39 -22.00 21.81
C TRP A 53 5.89 -22.89 22.95
N VAL A 54 5.76 -22.34 24.17
CA VAL A 54 5.20 -23.05 25.33
C VAL A 54 4.25 -22.19 26.16
N GLN A 55 3.12 -22.76 26.57
CA GLN A 55 2.26 -22.19 27.61
C GLN A 55 2.10 -23.17 28.77
N PHE A 56 2.44 -22.76 29.99
CA PHE A 56 2.21 -23.57 31.19
C PHE A 56 0.81 -23.30 31.78
N ASN A 57 -0.12 -24.23 31.61
CA ASN A 57 -1.45 -24.17 32.25
C ASN A 57 -1.38 -24.43 33.76
N THR A 58 -0.36 -25.17 34.24
CA THR A 58 -0.07 -25.29 35.68
C THR A 58 1.41 -25.45 35.94
N VAL A 59 2.06 -24.36 36.38
CA VAL A 59 3.47 -24.37 36.81
C VAL A 59 3.64 -25.22 38.08
N THR A 60 4.14 -26.46 37.95
CA THR A 60 4.42 -27.36 39.08
C THR A 60 5.83 -27.14 39.66
N SER A 61 6.34 -28.12 40.44
CA SER A 61 7.74 -28.14 40.89
C SER A 61 8.73 -28.63 39.82
N TRP A 62 8.26 -29.25 38.75
CA TRP A 62 9.03 -29.69 37.58
C TRP A 62 8.10 -29.68 36.37
N ASN A 63 8.57 -29.19 35.23
CA ASN A 63 7.77 -29.09 34.01
C ASN A 63 8.76 -29.16 32.84
N SER A 64 8.81 -30.30 32.15
CA SER A 64 9.83 -30.56 31.14
C SER A 64 9.33 -30.17 29.75
N VAL A 65 10.14 -29.40 29.02
CA VAL A 65 9.82 -28.99 27.64
C VAL A 65 10.39 -30.01 26.66
N ILE A 66 11.71 -30.26 26.74
CA ILE A 66 12.41 -31.25 25.90
C ILE A 66 13.38 -32.11 26.73
N GLU A 67 13.42 -33.41 26.42
CA GLU A 67 14.41 -34.40 26.84
C GLU A 67 15.08 -35.03 25.59
N VAL A 68 16.40 -35.23 25.61
CA VAL A 68 17.11 -36.05 24.61
C VAL A 68 18.00 -37.08 25.31
N MET A 69 17.64 -38.37 25.31
CA MET A 69 18.31 -39.42 26.14
C MET A 69 18.59 -40.76 25.45
N GLU A 70 19.44 -41.62 26.02
CA GLU A 70 19.61 -43.02 25.56
C GLU A 70 18.50 -43.94 26.14
N PRO A 71 17.62 -44.54 25.29
CA PRO A 71 16.44 -45.27 25.75
C PRO A 71 16.71 -46.41 26.73
N GLY A 72 16.14 -46.32 27.93
CA GLY A 72 16.30 -47.32 29.00
C GLY A 72 17.67 -47.33 29.68
N VAL A 73 18.52 -46.31 29.41
CA VAL A 73 19.69 -45.99 30.22
C VAL A 73 19.41 -44.77 31.10
N GLY A 74 18.78 -43.73 30.52
CA GLY A 74 18.44 -42.48 31.22
C GLY A 74 19.68 -41.65 31.51
N LEU A 75 20.26 -41.07 30.45
CA LEU A 75 21.41 -40.17 30.49
C LEU A 75 21.20 -39.13 29.37
N ASN A 76 21.18 -37.85 29.72
CA ASN A 76 20.68 -36.79 28.86
C ASN A 76 21.82 -36.21 28.01
N ALA A 77 21.64 -36.22 26.68
CA ALA A 77 22.41 -35.39 25.74
C ALA A 77 22.06 -33.93 25.90
N PHE A 78 20.76 -33.65 26.03
CA PHE A 78 20.18 -32.33 26.10
C PHE A 78 18.87 -32.40 26.93
N TYR A 79 18.56 -31.35 27.67
CA TYR A 79 17.32 -31.21 28.44
C TYR A 79 17.00 -29.72 28.60
N VAL A 80 15.72 -29.35 28.54
CA VAL A 80 15.20 -28.03 28.93
C VAL A 80 13.90 -28.18 29.73
N GLY A 81 13.82 -27.52 30.89
CA GLY A 81 12.59 -27.49 31.68
C GLY A 81 12.59 -26.48 32.83
N TYR A 82 11.41 -26.24 33.40
CA TYR A 82 11.19 -25.27 34.48
C TYR A 82 11.02 -25.97 35.84
N ASN A 83 12.11 -25.97 36.61
CA ASN A 83 12.34 -26.86 37.72
C ASN A 83 12.57 -26.08 39.03
N GLN A 84 11.74 -26.36 40.04
CA GLN A 84 11.76 -25.80 41.39
C GLN A 84 11.70 -24.25 41.46
N GLY A 85 11.18 -23.60 40.41
CA GLY A 85 11.12 -22.14 40.28
C GLY A 85 12.37 -21.53 39.61
N SER A 86 12.99 -22.24 38.69
CA SER A 86 14.06 -21.75 37.80
C SER A 86 14.12 -22.61 36.54
N TRP A 87 14.51 -22.02 35.42
CA TRP A 87 14.83 -22.79 34.21
C TRP A 87 16.13 -23.56 34.39
N GLN A 88 16.20 -24.75 33.79
CA GLN A 88 17.33 -25.68 33.82
C GLN A 88 17.61 -26.19 32.41
N ILE A 89 18.88 -26.13 31.99
CA ILE A 89 19.39 -26.67 30.74
C ILE A 89 20.56 -27.60 31.06
N GLU A 90 20.57 -28.80 30.50
CA GLU A 90 21.64 -29.79 30.71
C GLU A 90 22.23 -30.26 29.38
N ILE A 91 23.54 -30.56 29.35
CA ILE A 91 24.22 -31.23 28.25
C ILE A 91 25.23 -32.25 28.80
N ASP A 92 25.18 -33.48 28.28
CA ASP A 92 26.13 -34.58 28.52
C ASP A 92 26.36 -34.93 30.01
N ASP A 93 25.30 -35.25 30.77
CA ASP A 93 25.45 -35.87 32.10
C ASP A 93 25.37 -37.41 32.10
N ASP A 94 26.45 -37.99 31.58
CA ASP A 94 26.75 -39.42 31.63
C ASP A 94 27.08 -39.95 33.07
N THR A 95 26.89 -39.15 34.14
CA THR A 95 27.60 -39.36 35.42
C THR A 95 26.86 -39.15 36.76
N VAL A 96 25.76 -38.39 36.84
CA VAL A 96 25.04 -38.09 38.10
C VAL A 96 23.58 -38.58 38.05
N TRP A 97 22.89 -38.57 39.20
CA TRP A 97 21.50 -38.98 39.38
C TRP A 97 20.67 -37.72 39.67
N GLU A 98 19.41 -37.66 39.22
CA GLU A 98 18.67 -36.39 39.11
C GLU A 98 18.54 -35.62 40.46
N GLY A 99 18.47 -34.29 40.37
CA GLY A 99 17.94 -33.43 41.44
C GLY A 99 18.90 -32.83 42.47
N ASP A 100 20.22 -32.72 42.23
CA ASP A 100 21.17 -32.13 43.21
C ASP A 100 22.20 -31.12 42.61
N THR A 101 21.70 -29.90 42.34
CA THR A 101 22.41 -28.61 42.14
C THR A 101 23.10 -28.29 40.80
N CYS A 102 22.76 -27.10 40.26
CA CYS A 102 23.37 -26.46 39.07
C CYS A 102 24.89 -26.62 39.02
N SER A 103 25.37 -27.42 38.06
CA SER A 103 26.75 -27.89 37.98
C SER A 103 27.39 -27.32 36.73
N THR A 104 28.21 -26.26 36.87
CA THR A 104 28.72 -25.41 35.77
C THR A 104 29.65 -26.08 34.75
N SER A 105 29.68 -27.41 34.70
CA SER A 105 30.34 -28.23 33.68
C SER A 105 29.38 -29.07 32.83
N GLN A 106 28.12 -29.25 33.26
CA GLN A 106 27.12 -30.14 32.62
C GLN A 106 25.67 -29.60 32.69
N ALA A 107 25.35 -28.70 33.64
CA ALA A 107 24.02 -28.09 33.76
C ALA A 107 24.07 -26.61 34.16
N ALA A 108 23.28 -25.79 33.48
CA ALA A 108 23.03 -24.38 33.79
C ALA A 108 21.60 -24.21 34.29
N CYS A 109 21.41 -23.50 35.41
CA CYS A 109 20.07 -23.08 35.83
C CYS A 109 20.03 -21.61 36.25
N PHE A 110 18.92 -20.96 35.94
CA PHE A 110 18.75 -19.50 36.00
C PHE A 110 17.29 -19.12 36.31
N SER A 111 17.14 -18.03 37.06
CA SER A 111 15.88 -17.67 37.72
C SER A 111 15.12 -16.60 36.93
N SER A 112 14.46 -16.98 35.83
CA SER A 112 13.28 -16.24 35.36
C SER A 112 12.02 -16.74 36.08
N THR A 113 10.93 -15.97 36.03
CA THR A 113 9.63 -16.37 36.63
C THR A 113 8.64 -16.64 35.52
N VAL A 114 8.09 -17.86 35.49
CA VAL A 114 7.01 -18.24 34.57
C VAL A 114 5.65 -18.01 35.24
N SER A 115 4.71 -17.43 34.49
CA SER A 115 3.31 -17.27 34.88
C SER A 115 2.46 -18.39 34.30
N PRO A 116 1.42 -18.90 35.01
CA PRO A 116 0.45 -19.80 34.40
C PRO A 116 -0.45 -19.06 33.41
N PHE A 117 -0.80 -19.70 32.28
CA PHE A 117 -1.56 -19.11 31.17
C PHE A 117 -0.87 -17.88 30.58
N THR A 118 0.41 -18.05 30.22
CA THR A 118 1.20 -17.05 29.51
C THR A 118 2.07 -17.78 28.50
N PRO A 119 1.92 -17.52 27.19
CA PRO A 119 2.83 -18.00 26.15
C PRO A 119 4.26 -17.49 26.36
N HIS A 120 5.23 -18.33 26.01
CA HIS A 120 6.64 -18.00 25.95
C HIS A 120 7.28 -18.74 24.78
N HIS A 121 7.88 -18.02 23.83
CA HIS A 121 8.81 -18.63 22.89
C HIS A 121 10.14 -18.88 23.62
N LEU A 122 10.69 -20.10 23.53
CA LEU A 122 11.99 -20.45 24.11
C LEU A 122 12.97 -20.75 22.99
N ALA A 123 14.20 -20.23 23.08
CA ALA A 123 15.27 -20.65 22.18
C ALA A 123 16.58 -20.97 22.91
N VAL A 124 17.24 -22.05 22.49
CA VAL A 124 18.57 -22.50 22.95
C VAL A 124 19.49 -22.55 21.73
N THR A 125 20.41 -21.58 21.60
CA THR A 125 21.43 -21.60 20.53
C THR A 125 22.79 -22.00 21.11
N ARG A 126 23.50 -22.93 20.46
CA ARG A 126 24.78 -23.46 20.91
C ARG A 126 25.83 -23.36 19.82
N ASP A 127 26.88 -22.57 20.06
CA ASP A 127 28.11 -22.56 19.27
C ASP A 127 29.28 -23.24 20.00
N SER A 128 30.39 -23.45 19.29
CA SER A 128 31.60 -24.08 19.85
C SER A 128 32.24 -23.33 21.04
N ALA A 129 31.83 -22.09 21.37
CA ALA A 129 32.31 -21.29 22.48
C ALA A 129 31.28 -21.08 23.61
N ALA A 130 29.97 -21.10 23.33
CA ALA A 130 28.91 -20.87 24.30
C ALA A 130 27.56 -21.52 23.93
N LEU A 131 26.75 -21.82 24.95
CA LEU A 131 25.30 -22.01 24.83
C LEU A 131 24.59 -20.75 25.36
N LYS A 132 23.59 -20.27 24.63
CA LYS A 132 22.74 -19.12 24.94
C LYS A 132 21.32 -19.63 25.24
N PHE A 133 20.55 -18.88 26.03
CA PHE A 133 19.12 -19.13 26.20
C PHE A 133 18.34 -17.83 26.13
N PHE A 134 17.22 -17.88 25.41
CA PHE A 134 16.33 -16.78 25.16
C PHE A 134 14.91 -17.14 25.60
N ILE A 135 14.14 -16.14 26.02
CA ILE A 135 12.68 -16.22 26.19
C ILE A 135 12.11 -15.00 25.45
N ASN A 136 11.18 -15.18 24.53
CA ASN A 136 10.59 -14.13 23.69
C ASN A 136 11.69 -13.24 23.08
N GLY A 137 12.57 -13.85 22.26
CA GLY A 137 13.75 -13.22 21.65
C GLY A 137 14.83 -12.68 22.60
N ASN A 138 14.57 -12.58 23.91
CA ASN A 138 15.41 -11.85 24.86
C ASN A 138 16.46 -12.74 25.54
N LEU A 139 17.74 -12.40 25.42
CA LEU A 139 18.86 -13.17 25.98
C LEU A 139 18.85 -13.24 27.52
N ILE A 140 18.41 -14.37 28.07
CA ILE A 140 18.33 -14.64 29.52
C ILE A 140 19.68 -15.09 30.10
N THR A 141 20.45 -15.91 29.38
CA THR A 141 21.75 -16.40 29.89
C THR A 141 22.75 -16.86 28.83
N THR A 142 24.01 -17.02 29.27
CA THR A 142 25.10 -17.55 28.43
C THR A 142 26.00 -18.49 29.22
N TRP A 143 25.86 -19.80 29.00
CA TRP A 143 26.77 -20.82 29.52
C TRP A 143 28.00 -20.89 28.63
N ASN A 144 29.11 -20.36 29.12
CA ASN A 144 30.37 -20.30 28.38
C ASN A 144 31.10 -21.64 28.42
N ASN A 145 31.59 -22.11 27.26
CA ASN A 145 32.32 -23.37 27.06
C ASN A 145 31.53 -24.60 27.56
N PRO A 146 30.31 -24.86 27.04
CA PRO A 146 29.57 -26.08 27.34
C PRO A 146 30.34 -27.31 26.80
N PRO A 147 30.02 -28.52 27.28
CA PRO A 147 30.38 -29.74 26.55
C PRO A 147 29.80 -29.72 25.13
N ALA A 148 30.33 -30.58 24.27
CA ALA A 148 29.66 -30.91 23.02
C ALA A 148 28.58 -31.95 23.34
N PRO A 149 27.35 -31.83 22.80
CA PRO A 149 26.37 -32.91 22.88
C PRO A 149 26.90 -34.16 22.14
N ASP A 150 26.35 -35.31 22.49
CA ASP A 150 26.48 -36.55 21.73
C ASP A 150 25.07 -37.10 21.50
N PHE A 151 24.47 -36.79 20.36
CA PHE A 151 23.11 -37.23 20.02
C PHE A 151 23.08 -38.68 19.51
N THR A 152 24.23 -39.37 19.40
CA THR A 152 24.33 -40.68 18.74
C THR A 152 23.46 -41.76 19.42
N ASN A 153 22.38 -42.17 18.76
CA ASN A 153 21.35 -43.12 19.27
C ASN A 153 20.53 -42.62 20.47
N ARG A 154 20.51 -41.31 20.75
CA ARG A 154 19.63 -40.71 21.77
C ARG A 154 18.34 -40.22 21.09
N SER A 155 17.16 -40.40 21.71
CA SER A 155 15.88 -39.97 21.12
C SER A 155 15.38 -38.66 21.73
N TRP A 156 14.79 -37.83 20.89
CA TRP A 156 14.30 -36.48 21.17
C TRP A 156 12.82 -36.53 21.51
N ARG A 157 12.43 -35.85 22.59
CA ARG A 157 11.07 -35.91 23.15
C ARG A 157 10.63 -34.59 23.72
N VAL A 158 9.35 -34.28 23.60
CA VAL A 158 8.74 -33.11 24.25
C VAL A 158 7.55 -33.51 25.13
N GLY A 159 7.29 -32.72 26.17
CA GLY A 159 6.17 -32.89 27.11
C GLY A 159 6.46 -33.70 28.38
N ALA A 160 7.50 -34.55 28.43
CA ALA A 160 7.89 -35.27 29.65
C ALA A 160 9.38 -35.65 29.71
N ASP A 161 9.93 -35.73 30.93
CA ASP A 161 11.24 -36.32 31.25
C ASP A 161 11.14 -37.84 31.52
N THR A 162 12.25 -38.57 31.43
CA THR A 162 12.28 -40.01 31.78
C THR A 162 13.29 -40.37 32.87
N ASP A 163 12.79 -40.40 34.11
CA ASP A 163 13.44 -40.99 35.30
C ASP A 163 14.12 -42.33 34.94
N ASN A 164 15.47 -42.31 34.85
CA ASN A 164 16.30 -43.44 34.43
C ASN A 164 15.79 -44.12 33.11
N GLY A 165 15.27 -43.37 32.14
CA GLY A 165 14.84 -43.88 30.83
C GLY A 165 13.64 -44.83 30.84
N THR A 166 12.85 -44.89 31.94
CA THR A 166 11.75 -45.89 32.07
C THR A 166 10.54 -45.51 32.92
N ASP A 167 10.58 -44.44 33.71
CA ASP A 167 9.41 -43.89 34.42
C ASP A 167 9.15 -42.49 33.87
N MET A 168 7.91 -42.21 33.47
CA MET A 168 7.49 -40.98 32.78
C MET A 168 6.39 -40.27 33.56
N THR A 169 6.29 -40.58 34.87
CA THR A 169 5.23 -40.11 35.78
C THR A 169 5.74 -39.14 36.85
N SER A 170 6.98 -38.69 36.71
CA SER A 170 7.66 -37.76 37.62
C SER A 170 7.31 -36.31 37.27
N ASP A 171 7.83 -35.84 36.14
CA ASP A 171 8.01 -34.42 35.84
C ASP A 171 7.43 -34.00 34.47
N PRO A 172 6.12 -34.22 34.20
CA PRO A 172 5.48 -33.90 32.92
C PRO A 172 5.15 -32.40 32.75
N LEU A 173 4.85 -32.00 31.52
CA LEU A 173 4.30 -30.70 31.16
C LEU A 173 2.79 -30.65 31.47
N HIS A 174 2.32 -29.54 32.02
CA HIS A 174 0.89 -29.21 32.15
C HIS A 174 0.63 -27.95 31.35
N GLY A 175 0.29 -28.06 30.07
CA GLY A 175 0.48 -26.95 29.14
C GLY A 175 0.18 -27.25 27.69
N TYR A 176 0.66 -26.36 26.83
CA TYR A 176 0.65 -26.47 25.37
C TYR A 176 2.08 -26.31 24.83
N LEU A 177 2.36 -26.94 23.69
CA LEU A 177 3.52 -26.66 22.82
C LEU A 177 3.04 -26.45 21.39
N GLY A 178 3.67 -25.52 20.69
CA GLY A 178 3.54 -25.30 19.24
C GLY A 178 4.92 -25.03 18.65
N GLU A 179 5.04 -25.20 17.34
CA GLU A 179 6.24 -24.90 16.54
C GLU A 179 7.56 -25.35 17.16
N VAL A 180 7.78 -26.66 17.28
CA VAL A 180 9.08 -27.16 17.72
C VAL A 180 10.03 -27.09 16.52
N ARG A 181 11.03 -26.20 16.58
CA ARG A 181 12.00 -25.99 15.49
C ARG A 181 13.41 -26.40 15.91
N VAL A 182 14.12 -27.13 15.05
CA VAL A 182 15.51 -27.59 15.28
C VAL A 182 16.39 -27.21 14.11
N TRP A 183 17.49 -26.51 14.37
CA TRP A 183 18.44 -26.06 13.35
C TRP A 183 19.82 -26.69 13.54
N SER A 184 20.50 -26.94 12.42
CA SER A 184 21.91 -27.35 12.34
C SER A 184 22.91 -26.19 12.49
N VAL A 185 22.41 -24.98 12.82
CA VAL A 185 23.16 -23.75 13.00
C VAL A 185 22.86 -23.09 14.35
N SER A 186 23.80 -22.29 14.86
CA SER A 186 23.62 -21.52 16.12
C SER A 186 23.10 -20.12 15.83
N ARG A 187 21.78 -19.93 15.84
CA ARG A 187 21.14 -18.65 15.48
C ARG A 187 21.60 -17.49 16.38
N SER A 188 21.60 -16.28 15.82
CA SER A 188 21.84 -15.02 16.54
C SER A 188 20.54 -14.48 17.18
N GLN A 189 20.62 -13.37 17.91
CA GLN A 189 19.43 -12.83 18.59
C GLN A 189 18.43 -12.19 17.61
N SER A 190 18.92 -11.56 16.53
CA SER A 190 18.08 -10.96 15.50
C SER A 190 17.41 -12.01 14.62
N GLU A 191 18.13 -13.07 14.23
CA GLU A 191 17.54 -14.22 13.51
C GLU A 191 16.39 -14.88 14.28
N LEU A 192 16.51 -14.98 15.61
CA LEU A 192 15.45 -15.50 16.46
C LEU A 192 14.24 -14.56 16.51
N LEU A 193 14.45 -13.25 16.67
CA LEU A 193 13.37 -12.26 16.70
C LEU A 193 12.60 -12.23 15.37
N ALA A 194 13.30 -12.06 14.26
CA ALA A 194 12.75 -11.92 12.90
C ALA A 194 12.05 -13.17 12.34
N THR A 195 11.92 -14.25 13.11
CA THR A 195 11.22 -15.46 12.67
C THR A 195 10.37 -16.13 13.75
N MET A 196 10.41 -15.70 15.01
CA MET A 196 9.65 -16.38 16.07
C MET A 196 8.17 -16.00 16.14
N HIS A 197 7.73 -15.03 15.33
CA HIS A 197 6.35 -14.55 15.23
C HIS A 197 5.66 -14.95 13.91
N TYR A 198 6.39 -15.59 12.99
CA TYR A 198 5.92 -16.02 11.68
C TYR A 198 6.07 -17.54 11.54
N GLY A 199 5.16 -18.18 10.80
CA GLY A 199 5.32 -19.57 10.36
C GLY A 199 6.56 -19.75 9.48
N LEU A 200 7.02 -20.99 9.33
CA LEU A 200 8.15 -21.37 8.49
C LEU A 200 7.71 -22.40 7.45
N THR A 201 8.27 -22.33 6.24
CA THR A 201 7.97 -23.27 5.14
C THR A 201 8.72 -24.59 5.27
N GLY A 202 9.68 -24.68 6.20
CA GLY A 202 10.52 -25.86 6.40
C GLY A 202 11.74 -25.93 5.48
N LEU A 203 11.85 -25.02 4.49
CA LEU A 203 12.93 -24.94 3.51
C LEU A 203 14.13 -24.10 3.98
N GLU A 204 14.04 -23.45 5.15
CA GLU A 204 14.96 -22.38 5.54
C GLU A 204 16.43 -22.86 5.68
N PRO A 205 17.41 -22.12 5.11
CA PRO A 205 18.82 -22.51 5.11
C PRO A 205 19.42 -22.88 6.49
N GLY A 206 19.52 -24.19 6.73
CA GLY A 206 20.12 -24.76 7.95
C GLY A 206 19.13 -25.24 9.01
N LEU A 207 17.82 -25.11 8.78
CA LEU A 207 16.79 -25.84 9.51
C LEU A 207 17.01 -27.36 9.31
N TYR A 208 16.52 -28.18 10.24
CA TYR A 208 16.85 -29.61 10.32
C TYR A 208 15.65 -30.50 10.71
N ALA A 209 14.70 -29.93 11.45
CA ALA A 209 13.36 -30.45 11.66
C ALA A 209 12.44 -29.30 12.09
N LEU A 210 11.18 -29.37 11.67
CA LEU A 210 10.08 -28.47 12.04
C LEU A 210 8.90 -29.36 12.39
N TRP A 211 8.18 -29.03 13.45
CA TRP A 211 6.91 -29.65 13.80
C TRP A 211 5.99 -28.51 14.27
N ASN A 212 5.03 -28.09 13.46
CA ASN A 212 4.09 -27.03 13.86
C ASN A 212 3.21 -27.45 15.05
N LEU A 213 2.86 -28.74 15.15
CA LEU A 213 2.02 -29.35 16.20
C LEU A 213 0.54 -28.91 16.17
N ASP A 214 0.09 -28.60 14.97
CA ASP A 214 -1.21 -28.09 14.54
C ASP A 214 -2.18 -29.20 14.08
N GLU A 215 -1.79 -30.48 14.10
CA GLU A 215 -2.50 -31.51 13.32
C GLU A 215 -3.93 -31.81 13.85
N SER A 216 -4.81 -32.24 12.95
CA SER A 216 -6.24 -32.46 13.22
C SER A 216 -6.56 -33.22 14.55
N PRO A 217 -7.50 -32.74 15.40
CA PRO A 217 -7.79 -33.32 16.72
C PRO A 217 -8.12 -34.82 16.74
N GLY A 218 -7.09 -35.64 16.98
CA GLY A 218 -7.17 -37.10 16.93
C GLY A 218 -6.11 -37.77 16.06
N SER A 219 -5.25 -36.99 15.39
CA SER A 219 -3.99 -37.47 14.84
C SER A 219 -3.16 -38.21 15.91
N ALA A 220 -2.35 -39.18 15.48
CA ALA A 220 -1.50 -40.01 16.33
C ALA A 220 0.00 -39.71 16.15
N THR A 221 0.31 -38.72 15.31
CA THR A 221 1.65 -38.38 14.83
C THR A 221 1.74 -36.87 14.63
N ALA A 222 2.95 -36.33 14.75
CA ALA A 222 3.27 -34.98 14.32
C ALA A 222 4.04 -35.03 12.98
N ALA A 223 3.68 -34.21 11.99
CA ALA A 223 4.37 -34.07 10.71
C ALA A 223 5.78 -33.46 10.88
N ASP A 224 6.71 -33.72 9.95
CA ASP A 224 8.00 -33.02 9.93
C ASP A 224 8.11 -32.24 8.63
N ASP A 225 7.95 -30.95 8.76
CA ASP A 225 7.52 -30.07 7.67
C ASP A 225 8.71 -29.69 6.78
N THR A 226 9.94 -29.93 7.27
CA THR A 226 11.20 -29.83 6.49
C THR A 226 11.42 -30.94 5.46
N GLY A 227 10.44 -31.84 5.25
CA GLY A 227 10.55 -33.00 4.37
C GLY A 227 11.60 -34.07 4.78
N ASN A 228 12.33 -33.88 5.89
CA ASN A 228 13.41 -34.77 6.32
C ASN A 228 12.89 -36.11 6.91
N GLY A 229 11.60 -36.18 7.26
CA GLY A 229 10.89 -37.40 7.67
C GLY A 229 11.03 -37.76 9.15
N TRP A 230 11.22 -36.77 10.02
CA TRP A 230 11.31 -36.90 11.48
C TRP A 230 9.95 -36.97 12.20
N THR A 231 8.93 -37.52 11.54
CA THR A 231 7.53 -37.62 12.02
C THR A 231 7.45 -38.07 13.49
N GLY A 232 6.92 -37.20 14.35
CA GLY A 232 6.73 -37.44 15.77
C GLY A 232 5.66 -38.49 16.05
N THR A 233 5.77 -39.23 17.15
CA THR A 233 4.73 -40.16 17.62
C THR A 233 4.14 -39.69 18.95
N LEU A 234 2.82 -39.44 18.98
CA LEU A 234 2.11 -39.07 20.21
C LEU A 234 1.95 -40.28 21.13
N MET A 235 2.20 -40.07 22.42
CA MET A 235 2.24 -41.12 23.43
C MET A 235 1.57 -40.65 24.73
N GLY A 236 0.65 -41.45 25.26
CA GLY A 236 -0.13 -41.09 26.46
C GLY A 236 -1.56 -40.73 26.07
N ASP A 237 -2.08 -39.65 26.64
CA ASP A 237 -3.40 -39.06 26.32
C ASP A 237 -3.24 -37.62 25.71
N THR A 238 -2.02 -37.25 25.24
CA THR A 238 -1.74 -36.01 24.48
C THR A 238 -2.64 -35.93 23.24
N VAL A 239 -3.14 -34.73 22.95
CA VAL A 239 -3.99 -34.43 21.79
C VAL A 239 -3.68 -33.04 21.27
N PHE A 240 -3.94 -32.83 19.98
CA PHE A 240 -3.99 -31.51 19.37
C PHE A 240 -5.34 -30.85 19.65
N THR A 241 -5.32 -29.56 19.98
CA THR A 241 -6.52 -28.73 20.22
C THR A 241 -6.14 -27.25 20.22
N GLY A 242 -7.03 -26.39 19.75
CA GLY A 242 -7.16 -24.95 20.04
C GLY A 242 -5.90 -24.23 20.53
N SER A 243 -5.16 -23.62 19.61
CA SER A 243 -3.90 -22.92 19.86
C SER A 243 -4.08 -21.76 20.85
N PRO A 244 -3.16 -21.58 21.82
CA PRO A 244 -3.05 -20.37 22.62
C PRO A 244 -1.97 -19.41 22.10
N PHE A 245 -1.46 -19.62 20.87
CA PHE A 245 -0.31 -18.93 20.31
C PHE A 245 -0.68 -18.04 19.11
N PHE A 246 -1.47 -18.58 18.18
CA PHE A 246 -1.80 -17.98 16.87
C PHE A 246 -3.30 -18.02 16.61
N VAL A 247 -3.73 -17.24 15.61
CA VAL A 247 -4.97 -17.44 14.85
C VAL A 247 -4.68 -17.24 13.37
N ASN A 248 -5.34 -18.03 12.52
CA ASN A 248 -5.33 -17.82 11.07
C ASN A 248 -6.15 -16.57 10.68
N THR A 249 -5.58 -15.74 9.80
CA THR A 249 -6.31 -14.80 8.94
C THR A 249 -6.12 -15.23 7.49
N SER A 250 -7.12 -14.98 6.64
CA SER A 250 -7.29 -15.61 5.32
C SER A 250 -6.32 -15.15 4.20
N SER A 251 -5.17 -14.61 4.58
CA SER A 251 -3.98 -14.42 3.75
C SER A 251 -2.75 -14.26 4.67
N GLY A 252 -1.60 -14.82 4.30
CA GLY A 252 -0.32 -14.64 5.02
C GLY A 252 0.01 -15.57 6.20
N GLY A 253 -0.91 -16.43 6.66
CA GLY A 253 -0.62 -17.51 7.61
C GLY A 253 -0.90 -17.23 9.09
N ASP A 254 -0.11 -17.85 10.00
CA ASP A 254 -0.35 -17.88 11.46
C ASP A 254 -0.01 -16.53 12.14
N VAL A 255 -1.02 -15.74 12.49
CA VAL A 255 -0.83 -14.39 13.06
C VAL A 255 -0.84 -14.40 14.61
N PRO A 256 0.11 -13.72 15.29
CA PRO A 256 0.15 -13.66 16.76
C PRO A 256 -1.06 -12.97 17.43
N LEU A 257 -1.58 -13.61 18.48
CA LEU A 257 -2.73 -13.14 19.27
C LEU A 257 -2.44 -12.08 20.36
N TYR A 258 -1.22 -11.52 20.43
CA TYR A 258 -0.76 -10.86 21.67
C TYR A 258 0.13 -9.63 21.45
N ASP A 259 -0.44 -8.46 21.75
CA ASP A 259 0.19 -7.18 22.14
C ASP A 259 1.54 -7.37 22.90
N PHE A 260 2.66 -7.37 22.18
CA PHE A 260 4.00 -7.60 22.73
C PHE A 260 4.66 -6.33 23.25
N ASP A 261 4.51 -5.19 22.60
CA ASP A 261 5.13 -3.93 23.03
C ASP A 261 4.37 -3.20 24.16
N GLN A 262 3.06 -3.47 24.32
CA GLN A 262 2.11 -2.91 25.29
C GLN A 262 1.56 -1.50 25.03
N ASP A 263 1.31 -1.12 23.77
CA ASP A 263 0.47 0.04 23.46
C ASP A 263 -1.05 -0.24 23.52
N GLY A 264 -1.49 -1.42 23.07
CA GLY A 264 -2.87 -1.89 23.11
C GLY A 264 -3.51 -2.31 21.77
N VAL A 265 -2.79 -2.30 20.64
CA VAL A 265 -3.14 -3.04 19.42
C VAL A 265 -2.42 -4.42 19.43
N SER A 266 -2.52 -5.20 18.36
CA SER A 266 -1.85 -6.51 18.18
C SER A 266 -1.96 -6.94 16.71
N PRO A 267 -1.09 -7.81 16.17
CA PRO A 267 -1.10 -8.18 14.75
C PRO A 267 -2.46 -8.63 14.22
N ALA A 268 -3.15 -9.53 14.94
CA ALA A 268 -4.53 -9.96 14.63
C ALA A 268 -5.62 -8.87 14.80
N ALA A 269 -5.24 -7.60 14.90
CA ALA A 269 -6.08 -6.41 14.95
C ALA A 269 -5.57 -5.26 14.06
N GLY A 270 -4.63 -5.54 13.13
CA GLY A 270 -4.13 -4.59 12.12
C GLY A 270 -2.77 -3.94 12.41
N ASP A 271 -1.99 -4.48 13.34
CA ASP A 271 -0.65 -3.95 13.67
C ASP A 271 0.44 -4.69 12.86
N CYS A 272 1.28 -3.91 12.17
CA CYS A 272 2.26 -4.34 11.19
C CYS A 272 3.71 -4.44 11.72
N ASP A 273 4.04 -3.85 12.88
CA ASP A 273 5.28 -4.13 13.63
C ASP A 273 5.09 -3.98 15.15
N ASP A 274 4.53 -5.04 15.75
CA ASP A 274 4.33 -5.35 17.19
C ASP A 274 5.65 -5.46 18.00
N GLN A 275 6.62 -4.63 17.65
CA GLN A 275 7.92 -4.43 18.27
C GLN A 275 8.25 -2.94 18.52
N ASP A 276 7.62 -1.97 17.85
CA ASP A 276 7.77 -0.53 18.16
C ASP A 276 6.40 0.17 18.39
N PRO A 277 6.10 0.63 19.64
CA PRO A 277 4.80 1.18 20.08
C PRO A 277 4.51 2.60 19.57
N THR A 278 4.75 2.79 18.28
CA THR A 278 4.38 3.93 17.44
C THR A 278 3.83 3.49 16.08
N VAL A 279 3.93 2.21 15.72
CA VAL A 279 3.39 1.61 14.49
C VAL A 279 2.01 1.01 14.80
N VAL A 280 0.92 1.72 14.47
CA VAL A 280 -0.46 1.28 14.79
C VAL A 280 -1.54 1.91 13.88
N PRO A 281 -2.63 1.17 13.56
CA PRO A 281 -3.85 1.67 12.93
C PRO A 281 -4.29 3.08 13.35
N GLY A 282 -4.09 4.06 12.46
CA GLY A 282 -4.41 5.47 12.70
C GLY A 282 -3.35 6.25 13.48
N ALA A 283 -2.07 6.06 13.15
CA ALA A 283 -0.94 6.81 13.68
C ALA A 283 -0.76 8.15 12.94
N THR A 284 0.43 8.44 12.38
CA THR A 284 0.75 9.64 11.59
C THR A 284 2.14 9.49 11.00
N GLU A 285 2.27 9.50 9.67
CA GLU A 285 3.54 9.14 9.03
C GLU A 285 4.64 10.19 9.12
N LEU A 286 5.85 9.69 8.89
CA LEU A 286 7.09 10.44 8.86
C LEU A 286 7.85 10.05 7.59
N CYS A 287 8.55 11.01 6.98
CA CYS A 287 9.45 10.70 5.86
C CYS A 287 10.74 9.99 6.33
N ASP A 288 10.60 8.78 6.87
CA ASP A 288 11.68 7.82 7.13
C ASP A 288 11.41 6.37 6.66
N ALA A 289 10.37 6.19 5.80
CA ALA A 289 10.07 4.96 5.05
C ALA A 289 9.80 3.73 5.94
N ILE A 290 8.90 3.92 6.90
CA ILE A 290 8.25 2.91 7.72
C ILE A 290 6.77 3.18 7.56
N ASP A 291 5.97 2.15 7.24
CA ASP A 291 4.52 2.22 7.42
C ASP A 291 4.25 2.19 8.94
N SER A 292 3.89 3.34 9.51
CA SER A 292 3.60 3.50 10.95
C SER A 292 2.11 3.42 11.27
N ASP A 293 1.24 3.25 10.28
CA ASP A 293 -0.21 3.38 10.39
C ASP A 293 -0.95 2.11 9.93
N CYS A 294 -0.25 1.24 9.19
CA CYS A 294 -0.63 -0.11 8.78
C CYS A 294 -1.80 -0.19 7.80
N ASP A 295 -1.96 0.81 6.93
CA ASP A 295 -2.88 0.76 5.78
C ASP A 295 -2.21 0.39 4.45
N GLY A 296 -0.87 0.34 4.41
CA GLY A 296 -0.05 0.02 3.24
C GLY A 296 0.67 1.22 2.62
N ASP A 297 0.24 2.45 2.89
CA ASP A 297 0.90 3.66 2.37
C ASP A 297 2.05 4.08 3.29
N LEU A 298 3.28 4.03 2.79
CA LEU A 298 4.50 4.44 3.51
C LEU A 298 4.55 5.95 3.91
N VAL A 299 3.49 6.75 3.62
CA VAL A 299 3.54 8.23 3.66
C VAL A 299 2.20 8.99 3.92
N ASP A 300 1.20 8.51 4.68
CA ASP A 300 0.00 9.36 4.95
C ASP A 300 0.36 10.71 5.63
N GLY A 301 0.03 11.80 4.93
CA GLY A 301 0.01 13.15 5.48
C GLY A 301 0.80 14.21 4.70
N PHE A 302 1.53 13.83 3.64
CA PHE A 302 2.16 14.77 2.70
C PHE A 302 1.55 14.63 1.31
N ALA A 303 1.53 15.71 0.55
CA ALA A 303 1.07 15.64 -0.82
C ALA A 303 2.21 15.21 -1.74
N ASN A 304 1.85 14.66 -2.90
CA ASN A 304 2.51 14.95 -4.15
C ASN A 304 1.56 15.94 -4.85
N VAL A 305 2.06 17.12 -5.21
CA VAL A 305 1.22 18.27 -5.62
C VAL A 305 1.12 18.43 -7.14
N ASP A 306 2.13 17.99 -7.86
CA ASP A 306 2.29 18.11 -9.31
C ASP A 306 2.02 16.79 -10.07
N GLY A 307 2.41 15.66 -9.48
CA GLY A 307 2.14 14.29 -9.94
C GLY A 307 3.35 13.53 -10.50
N ASP A 308 4.58 13.76 -10.01
CA ASP A 308 5.81 13.11 -10.50
C ASP A 308 6.20 11.77 -9.82
N ASP A 309 5.33 11.23 -8.96
CA ASP A 309 5.55 10.07 -8.08
C ASP A 309 6.62 10.22 -6.98
N GLN A 310 7.17 11.43 -6.73
CA GLN A 310 7.93 11.75 -5.51
C GLN A 310 7.07 12.50 -4.46
N PRO A 311 7.14 12.18 -3.16
CA PRO A 311 6.45 12.97 -2.14
C PRO A 311 7.15 14.30 -1.84
N ASP A 312 6.37 15.33 -1.48
CA ASP A 312 6.75 16.72 -1.16
C ASP A 312 8.02 16.90 -0.30
N CYS A 313 8.40 15.89 0.49
CA CYS A 313 9.49 15.94 1.45
C CYS A 313 10.85 15.44 0.91
N ILE A 314 10.91 14.87 -0.29
CA ILE A 314 12.16 14.48 -0.98
C ILE A 314 12.39 15.22 -2.31
N ASP A 315 11.30 15.67 -2.95
CA ASP A 315 11.35 16.49 -4.16
C ASP A 315 12.01 17.88 -3.92
N LEU A 316 12.29 18.59 -5.00
CA LEU A 316 13.00 19.85 -5.09
C LEU A 316 12.28 20.91 -5.97
N ASP A 317 11.15 20.60 -6.62
CA ASP A 317 10.49 21.38 -7.67
C ASP A 317 8.96 21.14 -7.64
N ASN A 318 8.34 21.30 -6.46
CA ASN A 318 7.02 20.78 -6.06
C ASN A 318 5.77 21.28 -6.86
N ASP A 319 5.94 22.04 -7.93
CA ASP A 319 4.90 22.40 -8.92
C ASP A 319 5.34 22.21 -10.39
N ASN A 320 6.52 21.60 -10.59
CA ASN A 320 7.13 21.18 -11.86
C ASN A 320 7.33 22.31 -12.90
N ASP A 321 7.50 23.56 -12.47
CA ASP A 321 7.73 24.68 -13.39
C ASP A 321 9.21 24.84 -13.82
N GLY A 322 10.14 24.26 -13.05
CA GLY A 322 11.57 24.22 -13.34
C GLY A 322 12.42 25.27 -12.61
N ASP A 323 11.89 25.98 -11.61
CA ASP A 323 12.63 26.82 -10.67
C ASP A 323 12.55 26.27 -9.23
N PRO A 324 13.54 25.46 -8.80
CA PRO A 324 13.47 24.71 -7.54
C PRO A 324 13.05 25.49 -6.29
N ASP A 325 12.43 24.78 -5.35
CA ASP A 325 11.86 25.17 -4.03
C ASP A 325 12.71 26.15 -3.17
N GLN A 326 14.01 26.25 -3.47
CA GLN A 326 15.00 27.09 -2.80
C GLN A 326 15.27 28.44 -3.47
N THR A 327 14.80 28.63 -4.70
CA THR A 327 14.89 29.86 -5.51
C THR A 327 13.55 30.49 -5.79
N ASP A 328 12.47 29.71 -5.95
CA ASP A 328 11.12 30.24 -6.04
C ASP A 328 10.60 30.87 -4.70
N CYS A 329 9.51 31.64 -4.78
CA CYS A 329 8.87 32.39 -3.71
C CYS A 329 7.42 31.98 -3.35
N ALA A 330 6.78 31.07 -4.10
CA ALA A 330 5.51 30.41 -3.79
C ALA A 330 5.44 28.94 -4.33
N PRO A 331 6.26 27.98 -3.82
CA PRO A 331 6.58 26.71 -4.49
C PRO A 331 5.49 25.61 -4.50
N LEU A 332 4.26 26.00 -4.84
CA LEU A 332 3.04 25.18 -4.97
C LEU A 332 2.07 25.87 -5.96
N ASP A 333 2.58 26.65 -6.92
CA ASP A 333 1.83 27.58 -7.80
C ASP A 333 2.61 27.84 -9.11
N ASP A 334 2.42 26.95 -10.11
CA ASP A 334 3.03 26.93 -11.47
C ASP A 334 2.98 28.26 -12.28
N SER A 335 2.30 29.26 -11.74
CA SER A 335 2.19 30.61 -12.28
C SER A 335 3.23 31.60 -11.71
N VAL A 336 4.04 31.17 -10.73
CA VAL A 336 5.01 31.97 -9.97
C VAL A 336 6.41 31.37 -10.09
N TYR A 337 7.27 31.96 -10.92
CA TYR A 337 8.68 31.55 -11.10
C TYR A 337 9.58 32.75 -11.42
N THR A 338 10.91 32.59 -11.29
CA THR A 338 11.88 33.65 -11.60
C THR A 338 11.81 34.13 -13.06
N GLY A 339 10.97 35.13 -13.31
CA GLY A 339 10.79 35.79 -14.62
C GLY A 339 9.42 35.64 -15.28
N ALA A 340 8.38 35.18 -14.57
CA ALA A 340 7.01 35.10 -15.09
C ALA A 340 6.40 36.48 -15.44
N PRO A 341 5.22 36.55 -16.11
CA PRO A 341 4.59 37.80 -16.52
C PRO A 341 3.51 38.29 -15.53
N GLU A 342 3.77 39.42 -14.87
CA GLU A 342 2.85 40.14 -13.94
C GLU A 342 1.38 40.28 -14.40
N LEU A 343 0.45 40.11 -13.44
CA LEU A 343 -1.02 40.16 -13.62
C LEU A 343 -1.71 41.22 -12.70
N CYS A 344 -3.05 41.23 -12.63
CA CYS A 344 -3.84 42.19 -11.80
C CYS A 344 -4.50 41.52 -10.58
N ASP A 345 -3.79 40.61 -9.93
CA ASP A 345 -4.20 39.85 -8.72
C ASP A 345 -3.45 40.31 -7.47
N GLY A 346 -2.23 40.83 -7.63
CA GLY A 346 -1.35 41.25 -6.53
C GLY A 346 -0.39 40.17 -6.05
N VAL A 347 -0.17 39.12 -6.85
CA VAL A 347 0.90 38.14 -6.69
C VAL A 347 2.20 38.71 -7.29
N ASP A 348 3.35 38.38 -6.69
CA ASP A 348 4.70 38.77 -7.13
C ASP A 348 5.24 37.68 -8.07
N SER A 349 4.51 37.42 -9.17
CA SER A 349 4.65 36.20 -9.99
C SER A 349 6.06 35.98 -10.56
N ASN A 350 6.90 37.03 -10.59
CA ASN A 350 8.26 36.94 -11.10
C ASN A 350 9.36 36.90 -10.00
N CYS A 351 8.95 36.91 -8.73
CA CYS A 351 9.79 36.88 -7.52
C CYS A 351 10.87 37.99 -7.39
N ASP A 352 10.80 39.10 -8.14
CA ASP A 352 11.79 40.19 -8.04
C ASP A 352 11.51 41.22 -6.92
N GLY A 353 10.30 41.25 -6.36
CA GLY A 353 9.90 42.14 -5.28
C GLY A 353 9.21 43.44 -5.71
N GLU A 354 8.91 43.63 -7.00
CA GLU A 354 8.11 44.74 -7.53
C GLU A 354 6.82 44.23 -8.21
N LEU A 355 5.67 44.34 -7.54
CA LEU A 355 4.32 44.26 -8.13
C LEU A 355 4.09 45.47 -9.08
N VAL A 356 3.79 45.32 -10.39
CA VAL A 356 3.80 46.50 -11.31
C VAL A 356 2.77 46.69 -12.44
N ASP A 357 2.26 47.94 -12.49
CA ASP A 357 1.99 48.81 -13.66
C ASP A 357 0.96 48.39 -14.76
N GLY A 358 -0.27 48.93 -14.63
CA GLY A 358 -0.79 49.79 -15.73
C GLY A 358 -2.20 49.60 -16.29
N PHE A 359 -3.20 49.27 -15.47
CA PHE A 359 -4.60 49.12 -15.90
C PHE A 359 -5.40 50.45 -15.98
N PRO A 360 -6.62 50.45 -16.56
CA PRO A 360 -7.54 51.60 -16.55
C PRO A 360 -7.97 52.05 -15.12
N ASN A 361 -8.51 53.26 -14.99
CA ASN A 361 -9.22 53.80 -13.81
C ASN A 361 -10.32 54.74 -14.36
N LEU A 362 -11.59 54.40 -14.15
CA LEU A 362 -12.74 55.11 -14.73
C LEU A 362 -13.21 56.31 -13.88
N ASP A 363 -13.27 56.18 -12.56
CA ASP A 363 -13.76 57.22 -11.62
C ASP A 363 -12.77 58.41 -11.44
N GLY A 364 -11.47 58.13 -11.30
CA GLY A 364 -10.40 59.07 -10.96
C GLY A 364 -9.72 58.93 -9.57
N ASP A 365 -10.01 57.91 -8.77
CA ASP A 365 -9.53 57.64 -7.39
C ASP A 365 -8.03 57.33 -7.33
N SER A 366 -7.59 56.23 -7.97
CA SER A 366 -6.24 55.67 -8.18
C SER A 366 -6.19 54.13 -8.07
N GLU A 367 -7.24 53.46 -7.57
CA GLU A 367 -7.49 52.02 -7.78
C GLU A 367 -7.85 51.75 -9.27
N PRO A 368 -7.38 50.67 -9.92
CA PRO A 368 -7.72 50.40 -11.33
C PRO A 368 -8.93 49.47 -11.54
N ASP A 369 -9.65 49.59 -12.67
CA ASP A 369 -10.89 48.87 -13.05
C ASP A 369 -10.84 47.31 -12.98
N CYS A 370 -9.70 46.69 -12.63
CA CYS A 370 -9.60 45.24 -12.36
C CYS A 370 -9.65 44.86 -10.87
N VAL A 371 -9.50 45.84 -9.97
CA VAL A 371 -9.51 45.66 -8.49
C VAL A 371 -10.21 46.81 -7.74
N ASP A 372 -10.65 47.86 -8.43
CA ASP A 372 -11.72 48.72 -7.92
C ASP A 372 -13.00 47.89 -7.74
N ALA A 373 -13.87 48.33 -6.84
CA ALA A 373 -15.15 47.70 -6.56
C ALA A 373 -16.35 48.53 -7.02
N ASP A 374 -16.17 49.82 -7.33
CA ASP A 374 -17.21 50.84 -7.60
C ASP A 374 -16.76 51.64 -8.84
N ASP A 375 -16.78 50.99 -10.02
CA ASP A 375 -16.04 51.38 -11.24
C ASP A 375 -16.39 52.80 -11.73
N ASP A 376 -17.60 53.29 -11.44
CA ASP A 376 -18.04 54.64 -11.79
C ASP A 376 -18.06 55.68 -10.64
N GLY A 377 -17.77 55.26 -9.41
CA GLY A 377 -17.57 56.11 -8.22
C GLY A 377 -18.87 56.68 -7.61
N ASP A 378 -19.91 55.88 -7.62
CA ASP A 378 -21.27 56.12 -7.13
C ASP A 378 -21.38 55.92 -5.61
N GLY A 379 -20.76 54.85 -5.12
CA GLY A 379 -20.88 54.33 -3.75
C GLY A 379 -21.63 52.99 -3.63
N VAL A 380 -21.71 52.20 -4.70
CA VAL A 380 -22.29 50.85 -4.73
C VAL A 380 -21.35 49.91 -5.50
N ASP A 381 -21.02 48.77 -4.89
CA ASP A 381 -20.07 47.84 -5.50
C ASP A 381 -20.66 47.14 -6.75
N ASP A 382 -19.93 47.11 -7.88
CA ASP A 382 -20.30 46.60 -9.22
C ASP A 382 -21.15 45.31 -9.22
N GLY A 383 -20.76 44.32 -8.40
CA GLY A 383 -21.46 43.04 -8.31
C GLY A 383 -22.86 43.12 -7.68
N ASN A 384 -23.25 44.29 -7.18
CA ASN A 384 -24.57 44.65 -6.66
C ASN A 384 -25.16 45.88 -7.37
N ASP A 385 -24.51 46.41 -8.41
CA ASP A 385 -24.97 47.56 -9.18
C ASP A 385 -25.80 47.09 -10.40
N ASN A 386 -26.99 47.67 -10.57
CA ASN A 386 -27.88 47.43 -11.69
C ASN A 386 -27.65 48.37 -12.89
N CYS A 387 -26.70 49.31 -12.80
CA CYS A 387 -26.12 50.06 -13.91
C CYS A 387 -24.58 50.30 -13.76
N PRO A 388 -23.70 49.27 -13.68
CA PRO A 388 -22.25 49.35 -13.29
C PRO A 388 -21.29 50.29 -14.05
N LEU A 389 -21.78 51.16 -14.94
CA LEU A 389 -21.01 52.08 -15.77
C LEU A 389 -21.74 53.44 -15.96
N ALA A 390 -22.76 53.73 -15.13
CA ALA A 390 -23.64 54.90 -15.23
C ALA A 390 -24.23 55.36 -13.86
N PRO A 391 -23.56 56.27 -13.12
CA PRO A 391 -23.76 56.45 -11.67
C PRO A 391 -25.21 56.65 -11.21
N ASN A 392 -25.75 55.73 -10.43
CA ASN A 392 -27.14 55.66 -9.96
C ASN A 392 -27.33 55.27 -8.46
N PRO A 393 -26.83 56.04 -7.44
CA PRO A 393 -26.59 55.55 -6.06
C PRO A 393 -27.80 55.22 -5.18
N SER A 394 -28.97 55.12 -5.79
CA SER A 394 -30.22 54.66 -5.22
C SER A 394 -30.57 53.22 -5.60
N GLN A 395 -29.89 52.61 -6.58
CA GLN A 395 -30.13 51.23 -7.04
C GLN A 395 -31.62 50.95 -7.22
N LEU A 396 -32.25 51.80 -8.03
CA LEU A 396 -33.64 51.66 -8.39
C LEU A 396 -33.71 50.82 -9.66
N ASP A 397 -34.54 49.80 -9.59
CA ASP A 397 -34.99 48.89 -10.64
C ASP A 397 -36.43 48.62 -10.24
N ASN A 398 -37.35 49.39 -10.84
CA ASN A 398 -38.71 49.54 -10.36
C ASN A 398 -39.69 48.50 -10.97
N ASP A 399 -39.31 47.78 -12.03
CA ASP A 399 -40.05 46.61 -12.53
C ASP A 399 -39.41 45.25 -12.17
N SER A 400 -38.15 45.23 -11.74
CA SER A 400 -37.35 44.06 -11.34
C SER A 400 -36.89 43.13 -12.48
N ASP A 401 -36.62 43.68 -13.67
CA ASP A 401 -35.97 42.96 -14.80
C ASP A 401 -34.44 42.82 -14.65
N GLY A 402 -33.79 43.79 -14.00
CA GLY A 402 -32.35 43.78 -13.67
C GLY A 402 -31.51 44.92 -14.26
N ASP A 403 -31.99 45.64 -15.28
CA ASP A 403 -31.41 46.93 -15.70
C ASP A 403 -32.07 48.06 -14.86
N GLY A 404 -31.30 48.94 -14.20
CA GLY A 404 -31.86 49.98 -13.33
C GLY A 404 -32.49 51.19 -14.05
N ASP A 405 -33.33 51.97 -13.34
CA ASP A 405 -34.05 53.21 -13.78
C ASP A 405 -33.19 54.27 -14.51
N VAL A 406 -31.85 54.16 -14.43
CA VAL A 406 -30.89 55.10 -15.03
C VAL A 406 -30.31 54.58 -16.36
N CYS A 407 -30.38 53.27 -16.61
CA CYS A 407 -29.92 52.61 -17.83
C CYS A 407 -31.06 51.96 -18.66
N ASP A 408 -32.24 51.68 -18.08
CA ASP A 408 -33.45 51.22 -18.80
C ASP A 408 -34.29 52.38 -19.45
N ALA A 409 -35.50 52.09 -19.96
CA ALA A 409 -36.44 52.95 -20.65
C ALA A 409 -37.93 52.45 -20.64
N ASP A 410 -38.34 51.62 -19.68
CA ASP A 410 -39.73 51.16 -19.44
C ASP A 410 -39.97 50.92 -17.93
N ASP A 411 -39.48 51.82 -17.06
CA ASP A 411 -39.27 51.74 -15.58
C ASP A 411 -40.30 51.00 -14.69
N ASP A 412 -41.50 50.65 -15.13
CA ASP A 412 -42.50 49.88 -14.35
C ASP A 412 -43.05 48.60 -15.01
N GLY A 413 -42.53 48.23 -16.18
CA GLY A 413 -42.76 46.93 -16.82
C GLY A 413 -44.18 46.70 -17.36
N ASP A 414 -45.07 47.70 -17.32
CA ASP A 414 -46.41 47.61 -17.94
C ASP A 414 -46.34 47.46 -19.48
N GLY A 415 -45.26 47.98 -20.08
CA GLY A 415 -45.01 48.00 -21.52
C GLY A 415 -45.39 49.30 -22.23
N SER A 416 -45.35 50.44 -21.53
CA SER A 416 -45.77 51.76 -22.03
C SER A 416 -44.70 52.88 -22.00
N ALA A 417 -43.42 52.55 -21.75
CA ALA A 417 -42.23 53.39 -21.89
C ALA A 417 -42.41 54.85 -21.45
N ASP A 418 -41.93 55.17 -20.25
CA ASP A 418 -42.04 56.37 -19.40
C ASP A 418 -42.22 57.76 -20.07
N ALA A 419 -41.81 57.92 -21.32
CA ALA A 419 -42.12 59.06 -22.16
C ALA A 419 -43.60 59.23 -22.57
N ASP A 420 -44.43 58.18 -22.52
CA ASP A 420 -45.86 58.20 -22.92
C ASP A 420 -46.88 57.90 -21.77
N ASP A 421 -46.44 57.48 -20.57
CA ASP A 421 -47.31 57.17 -19.41
C ASP A 421 -47.74 58.41 -18.54
N CYS A 422 -48.69 58.23 -17.61
CA CYS A 422 -49.14 59.23 -16.64
C CYS A 422 -48.41 59.21 -15.28
N GLU A 423 -48.04 58.06 -14.72
CA GLU A 423 -47.25 57.92 -13.48
C GLU A 423 -46.25 56.75 -13.65
N PRO A 424 -45.10 56.96 -14.35
CA PRO A 424 -44.23 55.89 -14.88
C PRO A 424 -43.44 55.02 -13.89
N LEU A 425 -43.93 54.86 -12.66
CA LEU A 425 -43.36 54.03 -11.60
C LEU A 425 -44.49 53.25 -10.87
N ASP A 426 -45.64 53.09 -11.51
CA ASP A 426 -46.86 52.50 -10.95
C ASP A 426 -47.66 51.82 -12.05
N SER A 427 -47.29 50.57 -12.36
CA SER A 427 -47.96 49.70 -13.34
C SER A 427 -49.42 49.35 -13.00
N THR A 428 -50.00 49.94 -11.95
CA THR A 428 -51.45 49.92 -11.67
C THR A 428 -52.19 51.20 -12.08
N VAL A 429 -51.49 52.32 -12.30
CA VAL A 429 -52.04 53.65 -12.66
C VAL A 429 -51.65 54.04 -14.08
N HIS A 430 -51.95 53.13 -15.00
CA HIS A 430 -51.65 53.21 -16.42
C HIS A 430 -52.92 53.44 -17.28
N PRO A 431 -52.84 53.90 -18.56
CA PRO A 431 -53.97 54.21 -19.45
C PRO A 431 -54.97 53.07 -19.81
N ALA A 432 -54.98 51.96 -19.07
CA ALA A 432 -55.81 50.77 -19.30
C ALA A 432 -56.43 50.12 -18.03
N ALA A 433 -56.25 50.70 -16.83
CA ALA A 433 -56.60 50.08 -15.54
C ALA A 433 -58.10 50.11 -15.15
N ALA A 434 -58.44 49.89 -13.86
CA ALA A 434 -59.82 49.89 -13.35
C ALA A 434 -59.99 50.22 -11.84
N GLU A 435 -60.99 51.06 -11.54
CA GLU A 435 -61.38 51.59 -10.21
C GLU A 435 -61.70 50.59 -9.08
N LEU A 436 -61.27 50.93 -7.85
CA LEU A 436 -61.53 50.20 -6.60
C LEU A 436 -62.15 51.10 -5.50
N CYS A 437 -62.04 50.72 -4.22
CA CYS A 437 -62.75 51.36 -3.09
C CYS A 437 -61.83 52.18 -2.16
N ASP A 438 -60.77 52.73 -2.75
CA ASP A 438 -59.59 53.38 -2.15
C ASP A 438 -59.48 54.88 -2.51
N ALA A 439 -60.08 55.28 -3.64
CA ALA A 439 -60.13 56.64 -4.19
C ALA A 439 -58.81 57.13 -4.83
N ILE A 440 -58.21 56.26 -5.66
CA ILE A 440 -57.19 56.56 -6.68
C ILE A 440 -57.87 56.55 -8.07
N ASP A 441 -57.34 57.32 -9.03
CA ASP A 441 -57.91 57.53 -10.39
C ASP A 441 -57.22 56.59 -11.39
N SER A 442 -57.55 55.30 -11.35
CA SER A 442 -56.62 54.25 -11.81
C SER A 442 -56.42 54.18 -13.34
N ASP A 443 -57.37 54.59 -14.17
CA ASP A 443 -57.22 54.59 -15.65
C ASP A 443 -56.89 55.98 -16.24
N CYS A 444 -56.46 56.92 -15.40
CA CYS A 444 -56.13 58.30 -15.76
C CYS A 444 -57.29 59.09 -16.45
N ASP A 445 -58.56 58.80 -16.12
CA ASP A 445 -59.80 59.43 -16.66
C ASP A 445 -60.39 60.57 -15.80
N GLY A 446 -60.61 60.38 -14.48
CA GLY A 446 -60.90 61.46 -13.51
C GLY A 446 -62.05 61.38 -12.48
N ASP A 447 -62.53 60.22 -11.98
CA ASP A 447 -63.71 60.09 -11.06
C ASP A 447 -63.51 59.04 -9.90
N LEU A 448 -64.12 59.19 -8.68
CA LEU A 448 -63.74 58.42 -7.43
C LEU A 448 -64.89 58.10 -6.36
N VAL A 449 -65.35 56.83 -6.21
CA VAL A 449 -66.01 56.07 -5.05
C VAL A 449 -67.27 56.57 -4.19
N ASP A 450 -67.94 55.71 -3.33
CA ASP A 450 -69.33 55.94 -2.73
C ASP A 450 -69.88 55.21 -1.38
N GLY A 451 -69.15 54.90 -0.27
CA GLY A 451 -69.59 54.93 1.22
C GLY A 451 -70.39 53.82 2.07
N PHE A 452 -70.24 53.77 3.45
CA PHE A 452 -70.82 52.78 4.49
C PHE A 452 -71.20 53.33 5.96
N ASP A 453 -71.38 52.50 7.06
CA ASP A 453 -72.01 52.76 8.43
C ASP A 453 -71.18 52.27 9.71
N ASP A 454 -71.52 52.63 10.99
CA ASP A 454 -70.74 52.55 12.31
C ASP A 454 -71.54 52.01 13.57
N LEU A 455 -70.94 51.21 14.50
CA LEU A 455 -71.58 50.49 15.64
C LEU A 455 -71.09 50.72 17.10
N ASP A 456 -69.80 50.55 17.46
CA ASP A 456 -69.33 50.59 18.87
C ASP A 456 -69.48 52.02 19.47
N GLY A 457 -69.14 53.03 18.66
CA GLY A 457 -69.23 54.45 18.96
C GLY A 457 -67.91 55.23 19.09
N ASP A 458 -66.78 54.66 18.68
CA ASP A 458 -65.47 55.30 18.45
C ASP A 458 -65.57 56.41 17.39
N GLY A 459 -66.08 56.08 16.20
CA GLY A 459 -66.27 56.98 15.07
C GLY A 459 -65.80 56.49 13.68
N GLU A 460 -65.24 55.28 13.56
CA GLU A 460 -64.97 54.61 12.28
C GLU A 460 -66.09 53.62 11.84
N PRO A 461 -66.32 53.42 10.53
CA PRO A 461 -67.31 52.45 10.03
C PRO A 461 -66.95 50.98 10.33
N ASP A 462 -67.95 50.12 10.53
CA ASP A 462 -67.84 48.67 10.86
C ASP A 462 -67.03 47.85 9.83
N CYS A 463 -66.76 48.40 8.65
CA CYS A 463 -65.93 47.77 7.62
C CYS A 463 -64.42 48.11 7.75
N VAL A 464 -64.02 48.89 8.77
CA VAL A 464 -62.64 49.24 9.10
C VAL A 464 -62.31 49.27 10.61
N ASP A 465 -63.32 49.29 11.50
CA ASP A 465 -63.12 49.17 12.96
C ASP A 465 -62.64 47.75 13.36
N PRO A 466 -61.52 47.57 14.10
CA PRO A 466 -60.99 46.24 14.43
C PRO A 466 -61.47 45.58 15.74
N ASP A 467 -61.93 46.28 16.78
CA ASP A 467 -62.08 45.76 18.17
C ASP A 467 -63.41 46.21 18.80
N GLY A 468 -64.50 45.48 18.52
CA GLY A 468 -65.89 45.87 18.82
C GLY A 468 -66.40 45.51 20.22
N ASP A 469 -65.66 44.70 20.98
CA ASP A 469 -65.96 44.33 22.38
C ASP A 469 -65.06 45.08 23.39
N GLY A 470 -63.78 45.27 23.05
CA GLY A 470 -62.80 45.98 23.89
C GLY A 470 -61.99 45.09 24.84
N ASP A 471 -61.89 43.79 24.58
CA ASP A 471 -61.01 42.86 25.31
C ASP A 471 -59.53 42.90 24.84
N LEU A 472 -59.28 43.58 23.70
CA LEU A 472 -58.02 43.77 22.96
C LEU A 472 -57.67 42.71 21.90
N PHE A 473 -58.58 41.77 21.58
CA PHE A 473 -58.49 40.91 20.40
C PHE A 473 -59.44 41.42 19.30
N PRO A 474 -58.98 41.52 18.03
CA PRO A 474 -59.84 41.97 16.95
C PRO A 474 -61.05 41.06 16.65
N ASP A 475 -62.16 41.64 16.17
CA ASP A 475 -63.38 40.96 15.68
C ASP A 475 -63.11 39.87 14.63
N ALA A 476 -61.95 39.93 13.96
CA ALA A 476 -61.51 38.95 12.97
C ALA A 476 -60.88 37.68 13.57
N VAL A 477 -60.58 37.66 14.88
CA VAL A 477 -59.95 36.52 15.58
C VAL A 477 -60.68 36.09 16.86
N ASP A 478 -61.51 36.93 17.47
CA ASP A 478 -62.44 36.48 18.52
C ASP A 478 -63.62 35.70 17.90
N CYS A 479 -63.89 34.51 18.42
CA CYS A 479 -65.01 33.66 18.00
C CYS A 479 -66.37 34.12 18.58
N ASN A 480 -66.38 35.03 19.56
CA ASN A 480 -67.58 35.67 20.08
C ASN A 480 -67.34 37.15 20.45
N PRO A 481 -67.23 38.07 19.45
CA PRO A 481 -66.90 39.52 19.57
C PRO A 481 -67.88 40.42 20.38
N LEU A 482 -68.39 39.91 21.50
CA LEU A 482 -69.38 40.48 22.40
C LEU A 482 -69.29 39.89 23.83
N ASP A 483 -68.36 38.96 24.13
CA ASP A 483 -68.11 38.44 25.48
C ASP A 483 -66.61 38.17 25.74
N ALA A 484 -65.90 39.22 26.19
CA ALA A 484 -64.55 39.31 26.77
C ALA A 484 -64.11 38.27 27.85
N SER A 485 -64.66 37.07 27.85
CA SER A 485 -64.23 35.91 28.63
C SER A 485 -63.97 34.66 27.78
N ILE A 486 -64.31 34.72 26.49
CA ILE A 486 -63.95 33.79 25.42
C ILE A 486 -62.98 34.54 24.52
N TYR A 487 -61.78 34.00 24.25
CA TYR A 487 -60.77 34.67 23.42
C TYR A 487 -59.65 33.70 23.00
N PRO A 488 -58.94 33.95 21.88
CA PRO A 488 -57.79 33.15 21.43
C PRO A 488 -56.75 32.85 22.53
N GLY A 489 -56.67 31.58 22.94
CA GLY A 489 -55.69 31.11 23.93
C GLY A 489 -56.14 31.23 25.40
N ALA A 490 -57.44 31.09 25.68
CA ALA A 490 -57.91 30.66 27.01
C ALA A 490 -57.49 29.19 27.32
N VAL A 491 -58.06 28.58 28.36
CA VAL A 491 -57.74 27.19 28.77
C VAL A 491 -59.04 26.43 29.04
N GLU A 492 -59.20 25.30 28.36
CA GLU A 492 -60.41 24.47 28.41
C GLU A 492 -60.60 23.71 29.73
N GLN A 493 -61.81 23.19 29.90
CA GLN A 493 -62.19 22.27 30.96
C GLN A 493 -63.14 21.20 30.41
N CYS A 494 -63.18 20.04 31.07
CA CYS A 494 -64.15 18.96 30.82
C CYS A 494 -65.58 19.36 31.28
N ASP A 495 -66.14 20.43 30.70
CA ASP A 495 -67.56 20.82 30.80
C ASP A 495 -68.20 21.34 29.48
N ALA A 496 -67.55 21.03 28.35
CA ALA A 496 -68.07 21.13 26.97
C ALA A 496 -68.47 22.55 26.49
N ILE A 497 -67.54 23.49 26.61
CA ILE A 497 -67.65 24.87 26.11
C ILE A 497 -66.28 25.32 25.59
N ASP A 498 -66.10 25.39 24.27
CA ASP A 498 -64.96 26.08 23.62
C ASP A 498 -64.83 27.49 24.24
N SER A 499 -63.74 27.69 24.97
CA SER A 499 -63.42 28.95 25.67
C SER A 499 -62.24 29.69 25.02
N ASN A 500 -61.40 28.98 24.26
CA ASN A 500 -60.14 29.47 23.69
C ASN A 500 -60.21 29.81 22.19
N CYS A 501 -61.37 29.62 21.55
CA CYS A 501 -61.67 29.85 20.14
C CYS A 501 -60.91 28.95 19.14
N ASN A 502 -60.36 27.81 19.56
CA ASN A 502 -59.70 26.86 18.65
C ASN A 502 -60.68 25.92 17.92
N GLY A 503 -61.97 25.89 18.31
CA GLY A 503 -63.01 25.02 17.74
C GLY A 503 -63.18 23.68 18.46
N SER A 504 -62.34 23.38 19.44
CA SER A 504 -62.44 22.20 20.31
C SER A 504 -63.23 22.49 21.58
N LEU A 505 -63.90 21.46 22.12
CA LEU A 505 -64.61 21.54 23.40
C LEU A 505 -63.74 21.13 24.60
N VAL A 506 -62.52 20.64 24.34
CA VAL A 506 -61.50 20.22 25.31
C VAL A 506 -60.08 20.39 24.74
N ASP A 507 -59.10 20.69 25.60
CA ASP A 507 -57.68 20.53 25.30
C ASP A 507 -57.11 19.39 26.17
N SER A 508 -56.39 18.45 25.55
CA SER A 508 -55.55 17.44 26.23
C SER A 508 -56.27 16.45 27.17
N PHE A 509 -57.33 15.80 26.68
CA PHE A 509 -57.83 14.52 27.20
C PHE A 509 -57.53 13.40 26.18
N VAL A 510 -57.69 12.14 26.58
CA VAL A 510 -57.65 10.99 25.67
C VAL A 510 -59.06 10.82 25.07
N ASP A 511 -59.12 10.25 23.88
CA ASP A 511 -60.24 10.14 22.95
C ASP A 511 -59.82 8.97 22.04
N SER A 512 -60.09 7.73 22.47
CA SER A 512 -59.36 6.53 22.01
C SER A 512 -59.84 6.03 20.64
N ASP A 513 -61.16 5.96 20.41
CA ASP A 513 -61.76 5.67 19.10
C ASP A 513 -61.72 6.85 18.10
N ALA A 514 -61.52 8.07 18.62
CA ALA A 514 -61.59 9.34 17.92
C ALA A 514 -62.96 9.70 17.28
N ASP A 515 -64.10 9.27 17.86
CA ASP A 515 -65.45 9.81 17.59
C ASP A 515 -65.51 11.32 17.88
N GLY A 516 -64.84 11.74 18.96
CA GLY A 516 -64.88 13.09 19.50
C GLY A 516 -65.66 13.25 20.82
N GLU A 517 -66.06 12.14 21.48
CA GLU A 517 -66.54 12.12 22.87
C GLU A 517 -65.48 11.40 23.77
N PRO A 518 -64.54 12.15 24.41
CA PRO A 518 -63.42 11.60 25.20
C PRO A 518 -63.81 10.52 26.24
N ASP A 519 -63.02 9.44 26.37
CA ASP A 519 -63.24 8.26 27.25
C ASP A 519 -63.65 8.58 28.71
N CYS A 520 -63.29 9.77 29.21
CA CYS A 520 -63.82 10.25 30.50
C CYS A 520 -65.36 10.49 30.55
N ILE A 521 -66.08 10.42 29.43
CA ILE A 521 -67.53 10.61 29.30
C ILE A 521 -68.27 9.61 28.39
N ASP A 522 -67.59 8.79 27.58
CA ASP A 522 -68.24 7.75 26.78
C ASP A 522 -68.59 6.48 27.60
N ALA A 523 -68.89 5.37 26.92
CA ALA A 523 -69.34 4.08 27.47
C ALA A 523 -69.12 2.91 26.48
N ASP A 524 -68.15 3.07 25.57
CA ASP A 524 -67.84 2.29 24.37
C ASP A 524 -66.51 2.89 23.82
N ASP A 525 -65.48 2.97 24.70
CA ASP A 525 -64.36 3.93 24.58
C ASP A 525 -63.45 3.69 23.34
N ASP A 526 -63.51 2.49 22.74
CA ASP A 526 -62.87 2.09 21.47
C ASP A 526 -63.88 1.88 20.30
N ASN A 527 -65.19 1.77 20.57
CA ASN A 527 -66.28 1.64 19.59
C ASN A 527 -66.32 0.31 18.80
N ASP A 528 -65.75 -0.78 19.34
CA ASP A 528 -65.85 -2.14 18.76
C ASP A 528 -67.33 -2.61 18.65
N GLY A 529 -68.14 -2.22 19.65
CA GLY A 529 -69.57 -2.55 19.77
C GLY A 529 -69.96 -3.37 21.00
N ILE A 530 -69.06 -3.60 21.96
CA ILE A 530 -69.34 -4.20 23.28
C ILE A 530 -69.76 -3.12 24.28
N SER A 531 -68.84 -2.56 25.08
CA SER A 531 -68.93 -1.51 26.12
C SER A 531 -68.15 -1.88 27.39
N ASP A 532 -67.42 -0.90 27.96
CA ASP A 532 -66.43 -0.97 29.07
C ASP A 532 -66.84 -1.70 30.36
N LEU A 533 -68.12 -2.07 30.48
CA LEU A 533 -68.68 -2.85 31.58
C LEU A 533 -68.78 -4.36 31.28
N ASP A 534 -68.95 -4.75 30.02
CA ASP A 534 -69.11 -6.14 29.59
C ASP A 534 -67.75 -6.73 29.11
N GLU A 535 -66.81 -5.98 28.50
CA GLU A 535 -65.40 -6.44 28.29
C GLU A 535 -64.69 -6.76 29.61
N VAL A 536 -64.76 -5.84 30.58
CA VAL A 536 -64.25 -6.02 31.97
C VAL A 536 -64.93 -7.20 32.71
N LEU A 537 -65.97 -7.80 32.12
CA LEU A 537 -66.61 -9.04 32.58
C LEU A 537 -66.16 -10.29 31.79
N ILE A 538 -65.75 -10.13 30.52
CA ILE A 538 -65.21 -11.17 29.64
C ILE A 538 -63.71 -11.35 29.91
N GLY A 539 -62.87 -10.37 29.53
CA GLY A 539 -61.43 -10.40 29.76
C GLY A 539 -60.63 -9.25 29.11
N SER A 540 -61.17 -8.65 28.04
CA SER A 540 -60.57 -7.63 27.18
C SER A 540 -60.31 -6.26 27.82
N ASP A 541 -59.55 -5.38 27.13
CA ASP A 541 -59.16 -4.04 27.60
C ASP A 541 -59.99 -2.94 26.92
N PRO A 542 -60.83 -2.16 27.65
CA PRO A 542 -61.80 -1.20 27.09
C PRO A 542 -61.27 0.05 26.37
N VAL A 543 -60.16 -0.03 25.67
CA VAL A 543 -59.57 1.05 24.87
C VAL A 543 -58.83 0.52 23.63
N ASP A 544 -59.01 -0.76 23.28
CA ASP A 544 -58.41 -1.44 22.13
C ASP A 544 -59.52 -2.26 21.44
N GLN A 545 -59.68 -2.09 20.13
CA GLN A 545 -60.76 -2.75 19.36
C GLN A 545 -60.53 -4.26 19.14
N ASP A 546 -59.38 -4.76 19.57
CA ASP A 546 -58.64 -5.95 19.10
C ASP A 546 -57.68 -6.34 20.25
N SER A 547 -58.15 -7.23 21.15
CA SER A 547 -57.55 -7.40 22.49
C SER A 547 -56.34 -8.33 22.58
N ASP A 548 -56.19 -9.24 21.63
CA ASP A 548 -55.03 -10.09 21.39
C ASP A 548 -54.10 -9.45 20.34
N GLY A 549 -54.68 -8.86 19.29
CA GLY A 549 -53.98 -8.18 18.21
C GLY A 549 -54.03 -8.93 16.88
N ASP A 550 -55.06 -9.75 16.66
CA ASP A 550 -55.21 -10.60 15.47
C ASP A 550 -55.78 -9.85 14.25
N GLY A 551 -56.30 -8.63 14.43
CA GLY A 551 -56.84 -7.81 13.34
C GLY A 551 -58.28 -8.14 12.91
N LEU A 552 -58.97 -9.03 13.62
CA LEU A 552 -60.42 -9.02 13.75
C LEU A 552 -60.80 -7.91 14.76
N SER A 553 -61.82 -8.11 15.60
CA SER A 553 -62.20 -7.11 16.61
C SER A 553 -63.20 -7.67 17.61
N ASP A 554 -62.94 -7.62 18.93
CA ASP A 554 -63.69 -8.31 20.00
C ASP A 554 -65.21 -8.52 19.74
N GLY A 555 -65.94 -7.46 19.38
CA GLY A 555 -67.39 -7.44 19.14
C GLY A 555 -67.87 -8.24 17.93
N LEU A 556 -66.96 -8.70 17.07
CA LEU A 556 -67.18 -9.59 15.93
C LEU A 556 -67.10 -11.06 16.38
N GLU A 557 -65.97 -11.52 16.94
CA GLU A 557 -65.78 -12.91 17.41
C GLU A 557 -66.72 -13.25 18.58
N LEU A 558 -67.04 -12.28 19.44
CA LEU A 558 -67.98 -12.45 20.57
C LEU A 558 -69.36 -13.02 20.16
N GLY A 559 -69.74 -12.94 18.87
CA GLY A 559 -70.93 -13.57 18.31
C GLY A 559 -72.26 -13.00 18.85
N GLY A 560 -72.21 -11.97 19.70
CA GLY A 560 -73.34 -11.21 20.21
C GLY A 560 -74.06 -11.73 21.47
N ASP A 561 -73.42 -12.52 22.34
CA ASP A 561 -73.92 -12.78 23.71
C ASP A 561 -72.79 -12.73 24.77
N PRO A 562 -72.51 -11.57 25.40
CA PRO A 562 -71.52 -11.39 26.48
C PRO A 562 -71.64 -12.31 27.72
N ALA A 563 -72.60 -13.24 27.74
CA ALA A 563 -72.74 -14.28 28.75
C ALA A 563 -72.28 -15.68 28.30
N ALA A 564 -71.82 -15.81 27.06
CA ALA A 564 -71.20 -16.97 26.43
C ALA A 564 -70.51 -16.51 25.13
N PRO A 565 -69.22 -16.09 25.19
CA PRO A 565 -68.43 -15.84 23.98
C PRO A 565 -68.28 -17.13 23.16
N LEU A 566 -67.62 -16.99 22.01
CA LEU A 566 -67.15 -18.13 21.24
C LEU A 566 -65.94 -18.79 21.96
N ASP A 567 -65.55 -19.97 21.49
CA ASP A 567 -64.71 -20.98 22.17
C ASP A 567 -64.48 -22.08 21.10
N SER A 568 -63.78 -21.72 20.01
CA SER A 568 -63.81 -22.43 18.72
C SER A 568 -63.05 -23.76 18.74
N ASP A 569 -61.76 -23.78 19.05
CA ASP A 569 -60.96 -25.01 19.31
C ASP A 569 -61.55 -25.88 20.47
N SER A 570 -62.07 -25.19 21.50
CA SER A 570 -62.50 -25.69 22.82
C SER A 570 -61.42 -25.99 23.91
N ASP A 571 -60.29 -25.29 23.95
CA ASP A 571 -59.32 -25.20 25.06
C ASP A 571 -60.01 -24.60 26.31
N GLY A 572 -60.67 -23.46 26.09
CA GLY A 572 -61.32 -22.65 27.12
C GLY A 572 -60.63 -21.34 27.49
N LEU A 573 -59.80 -20.79 26.59
CA LEU A 573 -59.80 -19.37 26.23
C LEU A 573 -61.12 -19.02 25.50
N ALA A 574 -61.12 -18.04 24.60
CA ALA A 574 -62.30 -17.60 23.83
C ALA A 574 -61.84 -16.61 22.77
N ASP A 575 -62.15 -16.91 21.51
CA ASP A 575 -61.74 -16.30 20.23
C ASP A 575 -61.12 -14.89 20.37
N LEU A 576 -61.87 -13.86 20.81
CA LEU A 576 -61.39 -12.49 21.12
C LEU A 576 -60.29 -12.31 22.22
N LEU A 577 -59.60 -13.38 22.60
CA LEU A 577 -58.49 -13.41 23.57
C LEU A 577 -57.48 -14.53 23.22
N ASP A 578 -57.41 -14.96 21.96
CA ASP A 578 -56.62 -16.11 21.49
C ASP A 578 -56.11 -15.90 20.04
N ASP A 579 -54.81 -15.63 19.90
CA ASP A 579 -54.13 -15.25 18.66
C ASP A 579 -54.17 -16.32 17.51
N ASP A 580 -54.80 -17.49 17.74
CA ASP A 580 -54.83 -18.74 16.95
C ASP A 580 -56.17 -19.45 17.30
N ASP A 581 -57.22 -19.22 16.50
CA ASP A 581 -58.62 -19.47 16.90
C ASP A 581 -59.03 -20.97 16.89
N ASP A 582 -58.18 -21.88 16.36
CA ASP A 582 -58.47 -23.31 16.25
C ASP A 582 -57.37 -24.33 16.69
N ASP A 583 -56.23 -23.89 17.26
CA ASP A 583 -55.08 -24.69 17.79
C ASP A 583 -54.35 -25.52 16.71
N ASP A 584 -54.25 -24.94 15.51
CA ASP A 584 -53.57 -25.45 14.32
C ASP A 584 -52.08 -25.04 14.28
N GLY A 585 -51.80 -23.76 14.53
CA GLY A 585 -50.47 -23.16 14.50
C GLY A 585 -50.28 -21.99 13.54
N LEU A 586 -51.24 -21.65 12.69
CA LEU A 586 -51.33 -20.34 12.03
C LEU A 586 -52.01 -19.31 12.94
N PRO A 587 -51.56 -18.03 12.96
CA PRO A 587 -52.31 -16.97 13.63
C PRO A 587 -53.49 -16.50 12.77
N THR A 588 -54.64 -16.24 13.41
CA THR A 588 -55.87 -15.72 12.77
C THR A 588 -55.63 -14.50 11.86
N ALA A 589 -54.62 -13.69 12.21
CA ALA A 589 -54.19 -12.49 11.50
C ALA A 589 -53.64 -12.72 10.08
N ASP A 590 -53.02 -13.89 9.86
CA ASP A 590 -52.43 -14.26 8.56
C ASP A 590 -53.44 -15.01 7.66
N GLU A 591 -54.67 -15.22 8.15
CA GLU A 591 -55.71 -16.00 7.51
C GLU A 591 -56.81 -15.14 6.84
N GLU A 592 -57.16 -15.44 5.58
CA GLU A 592 -58.30 -14.76 4.98
C GLU A 592 -59.63 -15.18 5.64
N ALA A 593 -60.56 -14.23 5.81
CA ALA A 593 -61.95 -14.49 6.20
C ALA A 593 -62.79 -15.15 5.08
N GLY A 594 -62.24 -16.24 4.53
CA GLY A 594 -62.75 -17.06 3.43
C GLY A 594 -63.83 -18.08 3.82
N ASP A 595 -63.85 -19.18 3.07
CA ASP A 595 -64.73 -20.37 3.12
C ASP A 595 -64.36 -21.16 1.83
N MET A 596 -63.14 -21.71 1.78
CA MET A 596 -62.50 -22.17 0.52
C MET A 596 -63.11 -23.49 0.00
N ASP A 597 -63.10 -24.57 0.78
CA ASP A 597 -63.76 -25.85 0.45
C ASP A 597 -65.30 -25.73 0.27
N GLN A 598 -65.92 -24.80 1.01
CA GLN A 598 -67.37 -24.54 1.13
C GLN A 598 -68.20 -25.50 2.02
N ASP A 599 -67.66 -26.00 3.14
CA ASP A 599 -68.40 -26.57 4.29
C ASP A 599 -69.28 -25.48 4.94
N GLY A 600 -68.68 -24.32 5.18
CA GLY A 600 -69.30 -23.16 5.84
C GLY A 600 -68.76 -22.83 7.23
N LEU A 601 -67.53 -23.25 7.55
CA LEU A 601 -66.62 -22.53 8.44
C LEU A 601 -65.80 -21.52 7.57
N PRO A 602 -65.40 -20.36 8.11
CA PRO A 602 -64.29 -19.57 7.55
C PRO A 602 -62.95 -20.29 7.76
N ASN A 603 -61.93 -19.91 6.97
CA ASN A 603 -60.58 -20.50 7.03
C ASN A 603 -60.01 -20.49 8.47
N HIS A 604 -59.99 -19.31 9.11
CA HIS A 604 -59.58 -19.09 10.51
C HIS A 604 -60.44 -19.79 11.59
N LEU A 605 -61.29 -20.76 11.22
CA LEU A 605 -62.01 -21.63 12.13
C LEU A 605 -62.04 -23.09 11.60
N ASP A 606 -61.16 -23.47 10.65
CA ASP A 606 -61.15 -24.78 9.97
C ASP A 606 -59.75 -25.17 9.42
N SER A 607 -58.91 -25.71 10.31
CA SER A 607 -57.59 -26.41 10.15
C SER A 607 -57.41 -27.52 9.07
N ASP A 608 -58.10 -27.39 7.94
CA ASP A 608 -58.08 -28.19 6.71
C ASP A 608 -58.78 -27.32 5.61
N SER A 609 -58.37 -26.05 5.46
CA SER A 609 -59.15 -24.96 4.83
C SER A 609 -59.54 -25.21 3.37
N ASP A 610 -58.66 -25.84 2.59
CA ASP A 610 -58.89 -26.21 1.18
C ASP A 610 -59.69 -27.53 1.05
N GLY A 611 -59.57 -28.41 2.07
CA GLY A 611 -60.19 -29.73 2.18
C GLY A 611 -59.44 -30.89 1.50
N ASP A 612 -58.14 -30.75 1.23
CA ASP A 612 -57.25 -31.81 0.73
C ASP A 612 -57.10 -32.95 1.75
N GLY A 613 -56.82 -32.59 3.01
CA GLY A 613 -56.58 -33.49 4.12
C GLY A 613 -55.16 -33.48 4.70
N PHE A 614 -54.38 -32.42 4.46
CA PHE A 614 -53.24 -32.03 5.29
C PHE A 614 -53.72 -31.21 6.51
N GLY A 615 -53.46 -29.91 6.58
CA GLY A 615 -53.88 -29.00 7.66
C GLY A 615 -52.95 -27.78 7.80
N ASP A 616 -53.55 -26.60 7.85
CA ASP A 616 -53.01 -25.31 7.46
C ASP A 616 -51.65 -24.95 8.10
N GLY A 617 -51.46 -25.22 9.40
CA GLY A 617 -50.21 -25.02 10.15
C GLY A 617 -49.07 -25.99 9.80
N TYR A 618 -49.32 -26.99 8.95
CA TYR A 618 -48.31 -27.86 8.34
C TYR A 618 -47.92 -27.41 6.91
N GLU A 619 -48.85 -26.85 6.15
CA GLU A 619 -48.64 -26.28 4.80
C GLU A 619 -48.03 -24.88 4.84
N GLY A 620 -48.50 -24.04 5.76
CA GLY A 620 -48.00 -22.70 6.02
C GLY A 620 -48.43 -21.64 5.01
N LEU A 621 -47.93 -20.41 5.25
CA LEU A 621 -48.21 -19.20 4.46
C LEU A 621 -47.32 -19.09 3.20
N GLY A 622 -46.82 -20.22 2.68
CA GLY A 622 -45.96 -20.25 1.49
C GLY A 622 -46.73 -20.04 0.19
N ASP A 623 -46.04 -19.65 -0.88
CA ASP A 623 -46.53 -19.55 -2.27
C ASP A 623 -45.39 -20.00 -3.21
N PRO A 624 -45.07 -21.32 -3.29
CA PRO A 624 -43.92 -21.83 -4.03
C PRO A 624 -44.04 -21.66 -5.55
N ASP A 625 -45.21 -22.00 -6.13
CA ASP A 625 -45.44 -21.94 -7.57
C ASP A 625 -45.65 -20.49 -8.10
N GLY A 626 -46.09 -19.58 -7.23
CA GLY A 626 -46.28 -18.17 -7.54
C GLY A 626 -47.59 -17.82 -8.27
N ASP A 627 -48.63 -18.67 -8.21
CA ASP A 627 -50.00 -18.32 -8.64
C ASP A 627 -50.55 -17.13 -7.83
N GLY A 628 -50.18 -17.05 -6.54
CA GLY A 628 -50.69 -16.07 -5.58
C GLY A 628 -51.84 -16.59 -4.70
N VAL A 629 -51.90 -17.91 -4.50
CA VAL A 629 -52.72 -18.59 -3.48
C VAL A 629 -51.76 -19.24 -2.49
N PRO A 630 -51.84 -18.94 -1.18
CA PRO A 630 -50.96 -19.59 -0.21
C PRO A 630 -51.27 -21.09 -0.05
N ASN A 631 -50.26 -21.91 0.30
CA ASN A 631 -50.37 -23.38 0.40
C ASN A 631 -51.63 -23.87 1.10
N TYR A 632 -51.94 -23.34 2.29
CA TYR A 632 -53.13 -23.73 3.08
C TYR A 632 -54.50 -23.47 2.38
N LEU A 633 -54.48 -22.84 1.19
CA LEU A 633 -55.64 -22.57 0.36
C LEU A 633 -55.52 -23.15 -1.07
N ASP A 634 -54.45 -23.84 -1.44
CA ASP A 634 -54.33 -24.53 -2.74
C ASP A 634 -54.26 -26.06 -2.62
N THR A 635 -54.66 -26.69 -3.72
CA THR A 635 -54.84 -28.13 -3.93
C THR A 635 -53.76 -28.73 -4.86
N ASP A 636 -52.76 -27.93 -5.23
CA ASP A 636 -51.73 -28.19 -6.28
C ASP A 636 -50.52 -27.25 -5.98
N SER A 637 -50.05 -27.20 -4.72
CA SER A 637 -49.19 -26.13 -4.14
C SER A 637 -47.81 -25.96 -4.79
N ASP A 638 -47.34 -26.95 -5.54
CA ASP A 638 -46.12 -26.92 -6.34
C ASP A 638 -46.33 -26.51 -7.82
N GLY A 639 -47.58 -26.33 -8.24
CA GLY A 639 -47.96 -26.02 -9.63
C GLY A 639 -47.68 -27.13 -10.66
N ASN A 640 -47.25 -28.33 -10.24
CA ASN A 640 -46.86 -29.42 -11.15
C ASN A 640 -48.04 -29.95 -11.97
N GLY A 641 -49.27 -29.76 -11.47
CA GLY A 641 -50.52 -30.11 -12.15
C GLY A 641 -51.04 -31.49 -11.74
N SER A 642 -50.79 -31.89 -10.51
CA SER A 642 -51.19 -33.16 -9.88
C SER A 642 -52.22 -32.88 -8.80
N SER A 643 -51.89 -33.03 -7.50
CA SER A 643 -52.58 -32.43 -6.35
C SER A 643 -52.02 -33.03 -5.05
N ASP A 644 -51.81 -32.22 -4.03
CA ASP A 644 -51.05 -32.52 -2.80
C ASP A 644 -51.41 -33.90 -2.19
N SER A 645 -52.69 -34.26 -2.05
CA SER A 645 -53.12 -35.61 -1.56
C SER A 645 -52.94 -36.82 -2.49
N ASP A 646 -52.64 -36.65 -3.78
CA ASP A 646 -52.28 -37.74 -4.72
C ASP A 646 -50.74 -37.91 -4.82
N ASP A 647 -49.96 -36.88 -4.42
CA ASP A 647 -48.48 -36.85 -4.35
C ASP A 647 -47.98 -37.25 -2.93
N GLY A 648 -48.22 -36.42 -1.91
CA GLY A 648 -48.31 -36.82 -0.49
C GLY A 648 -47.14 -36.45 0.45
N ASP A 649 -47.12 -37.05 1.66
CA ASP A 649 -46.09 -36.82 2.72
C ASP A 649 -44.71 -37.44 2.39
N GLY A 650 -44.24 -37.21 1.17
CA GLY A 650 -42.97 -37.65 0.62
C GLY A 650 -41.80 -36.72 0.93
N ASP A 651 -40.70 -37.00 0.23
CA ASP A 651 -39.32 -36.52 0.35
C ASP A 651 -38.50 -37.47 -0.56
N LEU A 652 -38.36 -37.14 -1.86
CA LEU A 652 -38.01 -38.11 -2.92
C LEU A 652 -36.50 -38.18 -3.25
N ASP A 653 -35.84 -37.03 -3.18
CA ASP A 653 -34.48 -36.62 -3.53
C ASP A 653 -33.63 -36.41 -2.28
N LEU A 654 -34.28 -35.98 -1.18
CA LEU A 654 -33.75 -35.83 0.18
C LEU A 654 -33.16 -34.44 0.53
N ASP A 655 -33.71 -33.37 -0.02
CA ASP A 655 -33.39 -31.98 0.34
C ASP A 655 -33.96 -31.61 1.74
N GLY A 656 -35.22 -31.98 2.00
CA GLY A 656 -35.99 -31.64 3.20
C GLY A 656 -37.36 -30.98 2.96
N ILE A 657 -37.71 -30.62 1.72
CA ILE A 657 -39.03 -30.17 1.30
C ILE A 657 -39.93 -31.41 1.01
N PRO A 658 -41.23 -31.42 1.37
CA PRO A 658 -42.12 -32.53 1.02
C PRO A 658 -42.50 -32.57 -0.47
N ASP A 659 -42.76 -33.77 -1.03
CA ASP A 659 -43.27 -34.07 -2.40
C ASP A 659 -44.50 -33.24 -2.89
N PHE A 660 -45.09 -32.37 -2.06
CA PHE A 660 -46.25 -31.52 -2.40
C PHE A 660 -45.96 -30.00 -2.34
N LEU A 661 -44.77 -29.59 -1.86
CA LEU A 661 -44.30 -28.19 -1.82
C LEU A 661 -43.07 -27.97 -2.72
N ASP A 662 -42.59 -29.02 -3.39
CA ASP A 662 -41.40 -29.02 -4.25
C ASP A 662 -41.77 -28.69 -5.71
N VAL A 663 -41.30 -27.54 -6.18
CA VAL A 663 -41.57 -27.00 -7.52
C VAL A 663 -40.66 -27.55 -8.63
N ASP A 664 -39.51 -28.15 -8.30
CA ASP A 664 -38.48 -28.52 -9.28
C ASP A 664 -37.84 -29.88 -8.90
N ASP A 665 -38.34 -30.98 -9.51
CA ASP A 665 -37.96 -32.40 -9.29
C ASP A 665 -36.53 -32.78 -9.76
N GLY A 666 -35.57 -31.87 -9.59
CA GLY A 666 -34.33 -31.78 -10.35
C GLY A 666 -33.27 -30.81 -9.81
N ASP A 667 -33.18 -30.57 -8.49
CA ASP A 667 -31.98 -30.02 -7.82
C ASP A 667 -31.09 -31.10 -7.17
N GLY A 668 -31.69 -32.27 -6.87
CA GLY A 668 -31.04 -33.34 -6.11
C GLY A 668 -29.78 -33.93 -6.77
N PRO A 669 -29.00 -34.76 -6.04
CA PRO A 669 -27.60 -35.13 -6.35
C PRO A 669 -27.43 -36.10 -7.55
N GLY A 670 -27.84 -35.64 -8.71
CA GLY A 670 -27.91 -36.30 -10.02
C GLY A 670 -28.70 -35.49 -11.07
N ALA A 671 -29.08 -34.25 -10.72
CA ALA A 671 -29.31 -33.13 -11.62
C ALA A 671 -27.98 -32.55 -12.16
N ASP A 672 -28.05 -31.39 -12.81
CA ASP A 672 -27.06 -30.76 -13.70
C ASP A 672 -27.70 -29.37 -13.94
N ALA A 673 -27.36 -28.38 -13.09
CA ALA A 673 -28.26 -27.27 -12.73
C ALA A 673 -27.91 -25.93 -13.40
N ASP A 674 -26.64 -25.54 -13.39
CA ASP A 674 -26.04 -24.51 -14.25
C ASP A 674 -25.97 -24.96 -15.73
N GLY A 675 -25.50 -26.19 -15.97
CA GLY A 675 -25.45 -26.86 -17.27
C GLY A 675 -24.06 -27.19 -17.81
N ASP A 676 -23.02 -27.19 -16.98
CA ASP A 676 -21.61 -27.49 -17.35
C ASP A 676 -21.45 -28.90 -17.98
N GLY A 677 -22.09 -29.91 -17.38
CA GLY A 677 -21.95 -31.33 -17.72
C GLY A 677 -21.49 -32.27 -16.59
N LEU A 678 -21.24 -31.78 -15.38
CA LEU A 678 -21.08 -32.53 -14.13
C LEU A 678 -22.47 -32.91 -13.56
N SER A 679 -22.67 -32.75 -12.25
CA SER A 679 -23.94 -32.97 -11.54
C SER A 679 -23.83 -32.58 -10.07
N ASN A 680 -24.94 -32.15 -9.45
CA ASN A 680 -25.02 -31.68 -8.03
C ASN A 680 -24.49 -32.68 -6.98
N GLY A 681 -24.32 -33.95 -7.36
CA GLY A 681 -23.71 -34.99 -6.52
C GLY A 681 -22.26 -35.35 -6.88
N GLU A 682 -21.76 -34.94 -8.03
CA GLU A 682 -20.36 -35.03 -8.47
C GLU A 682 -19.59 -33.75 -8.08
N GLU A 683 -20.11 -32.53 -8.29
CA GLU A 683 -19.52 -31.26 -7.79
C GLU A 683 -19.30 -31.30 -6.27
N ALA A 684 -20.35 -31.67 -5.50
CA ALA A 684 -20.28 -31.84 -4.05
C ALA A 684 -19.39 -33.04 -3.57
N GLN A 685 -18.70 -33.73 -4.48
CA GLN A 685 -17.59 -34.66 -4.18
C GLN A 685 -16.21 -34.12 -4.60
N LEU A 686 -16.16 -33.05 -5.39
CA LEU A 686 -14.98 -32.39 -5.95
C LEU A 686 -14.64 -31.17 -5.10
N GLY A 687 -15.59 -30.24 -4.95
CA GLY A 687 -15.50 -29.03 -4.12
C GLY A 687 -16.21 -27.82 -4.74
N THR A 688 -16.50 -27.89 -6.04
CA THR A 688 -17.19 -26.91 -6.89
C THR A 688 -18.63 -26.60 -6.46
N ASP A 689 -19.19 -25.47 -6.90
CA ASP A 689 -20.54 -25.03 -6.54
C ASP A 689 -21.58 -25.51 -7.59
N PRO A 690 -22.57 -26.36 -7.22
CA PRO A 690 -23.63 -26.86 -8.13
C PRO A 690 -24.60 -25.84 -8.74
N GLN A 691 -24.20 -24.56 -8.80
CA GLN A 691 -25.02 -23.43 -9.21
C GLN A 691 -24.26 -22.36 -10.01
N ASP A 692 -22.93 -22.41 -10.08
CA ASP A 692 -22.08 -21.61 -10.97
C ASP A 692 -21.24 -22.60 -11.80
N PRO A 693 -21.26 -22.54 -13.15
CA PRO A 693 -20.59 -23.52 -14.00
C PRO A 693 -19.06 -23.35 -14.08
N ASP A 694 -18.51 -22.40 -13.33
CA ASP A 694 -17.21 -21.74 -13.43
C ASP A 694 -16.87 -21.33 -11.98
N SER A 695 -16.26 -22.25 -11.22
CA SER A 695 -16.26 -22.23 -9.74
C SER A 695 -15.25 -21.29 -9.07
N ASP A 696 -14.12 -21.03 -9.74
CA ASP A 696 -13.04 -20.12 -9.33
C ASP A 696 -13.17 -18.75 -10.04
N GLY A 697 -13.66 -18.74 -11.29
CA GLY A 697 -13.94 -17.56 -12.08
C GLY A 697 -12.95 -17.33 -13.24
N ASP A 698 -12.16 -18.33 -13.64
CA ASP A 698 -11.19 -18.21 -14.74
C ASP A 698 -11.86 -18.06 -16.13
N GLY A 699 -13.04 -18.65 -16.33
CA GLY A 699 -13.73 -18.72 -17.63
C GLY A 699 -13.48 -19.99 -18.45
N LEU A 700 -13.15 -21.11 -17.80
CA LEU A 700 -13.53 -22.46 -18.20
C LEU A 700 -14.97 -22.75 -17.72
N ASP A 701 -15.48 -23.95 -18.01
CA ASP A 701 -16.73 -24.45 -17.40
C ASP A 701 -16.32 -25.77 -16.69
N ASP A 702 -16.43 -25.94 -15.36
CA ASP A 702 -15.84 -27.03 -14.53
C ASP A 702 -15.79 -28.43 -15.19
N GLY A 703 -16.87 -28.82 -15.88
CA GLY A 703 -17.01 -30.06 -16.63
C GLY A 703 -16.08 -30.21 -17.85
N THR A 704 -15.30 -29.18 -18.16
CA THR A 704 -14.29 -29.08 -19.22
C THR A 704 -12.95 -29.59 -18.72
N GLU A 705 -12.46 -29.09 -17.59
CA GLU A 705 -11.23 -29.48 -16.87
C GLU A 705 -11.43 -30.81 -16.13
N ILE A 706 -12.67 -31.23 -15.88
CA ILE A 706 -12.99 -32.54 -15.30
C ILE A 706 -13.53 -33.53 -16.39
N PRO A 707 -12.82 -33.82 -17.51
CA PRO A 707 -13.38 -34.48 -18.68
C PRO A 707 -13.51 -36.01 -18.51
N ASN A 708 -14.49 -36.44 -17.71
CA ASN A 708 -14.85 -37.85 -17.47
C ASN A 708 -13.70 -38.70 -16.85
N SER A 709 -12.80 -38.07 -16.10
CA SER A 709 -11.70 -38.75 -15.40
C SER A 709 -12.15 -39.44 -14.10
N ALA A 710 -11.27 -40.20 -13.46
CA ALA A 710 -11.56 -40.98 -12.23
C ALA A 710 -10.67 -40.58 -11.03
N ILE A 711 -10.02 -39.45 -11.23
CA ILE A 711 -9.20 -38.54 -10.42
C ILE A 711 -9.37 -37.24 -11.25
N PRO A 712 -9.69 -36.08 -10.67
CA PRO A 712 -9.59 -34.82 -11.39
C PRO A 712 -8.14 -34.60 -11.87
N PRO A 713 -7.91 -33.62 -12.75
CA PRO A 713 -6.66 -32.87 -12.77
C PRO A 713 -6.34 -32.19 -11.43
N ASP A 714 -5.13 -31.65 -11.36
CA ASP A 714 -4.24 -31.42 -10.20
C ASP A 714 -2.88 -31.20 -10.89
N SER A 715 -2.74 -30.06 -11.59
CA SER A 715 -1.77 -29.84 -12.65
C SER A 715 -0.41 -29.32 -12.12
N ASP A 716 -0.39 -28.26 -11.32
CA ASP A 716 0.79 -27.84 -10.51
C ASP A 716 1.19 -28.92 -9.45
N GLY A 717 0.19 -29.45 -8.73
CA GLY A 717 0.33 -30.39 -7.62
C GLY A 717 0.15 -29.85 -6.19
N ASP A 718 -0.39 -28.66 -5.97
CA ASP A 718 -0.78 -28.05 -4.67
C ASP A 718 -1.81 -28.92 -3.91
N ALA A 719 -2.73 -29.53 -4.66
CA ALA A 719 -3.89 -30.34 -4.25
C ALA A 719 -5.25 -29.60 -4.01
N LEU A 720 -5.42 -28.42 -4.59
CA LEU A 720 -6.60 -28.03 -5.36
C LEU A 720 -6.79 -28.98 -6.57
N ILE A 721 -7.66 -28.62 -7.49
CA ILE A 721 -7.90 -29.27 -8.79
C ILE A 721 -8.15 -28.15 -9.78
N ASP A 722 -7.86 -28.36 -11.06
CA ASP A 722 -7.90 -27.30 -12.09
C ASP A 722 -9.19 -26.43 -12.01
N ALA A 723 -10.38 -27.06 -12.01
CA ALA A 723 -11.70 -26.42 -11.79
C ALA A 723 -11.99 -25.91 -10.36
N LEU A 724 -10.97 -25.51 -9.60
CA LEU A 724 -11.02 -24.81 -8.32
C LEU A 724 -9.81 -23.87 -8.14
N ASP A 725 -8.99 -23.69 -9.18
CA ASP A 725 -7.78 -22.87 -9.15
C ASP A 725 -7.83 -21.79 -10.24
N GLY A 726 -7.17 -20.67 -9.98
CA GLY A 726 -7.15 -19.53 -10.92
C GLY A 726 -5.89 -19.46 -11.77
N ASP A 727 -4.99 -20.42 -11.60
CA ASP A 727 -3.55 -20.44 -11.90
C ASP A 727 -3.17 -21.95 -11.97
N ASP A 728 -3.44 -22.59 -13.11
CA ASP A 728 -3.61 -24.06 -13.22
C ASP A 728 -2.30 -24.86 -13.03
N ASP A 729 -1.16 -24.25 -13.36
CA ASP A 729 0.19 -24.84 -13.22
C ASP A 729 1.10 -24.11 -12.20
N GLY A 730 0.61 -23.04 -11.56
CA GLY A 730 1.22 -22.42 -10.39
C GLY A 730 2.35 -21.45 -10.70
N ASP A 731 2.36 -20.85 -11.90
CA ASP A 731 3.36 -19.89 -12.34
C ASP A 731 3.10 -18.45 -11.82
N GLY A 732 1.86 -18.14 -11.43
CA GLY A 732 1.43 -16.81 -10.96
C GLY A 732 0.74 -15.93 -12.00
N ILE A 733 0.61 -16.38 -13.24
CA ILE A 733 -0.26 -15.83 -14.28
C ILE A 733 -1.61 -16.56 -14.17
N SER A 734 -2.73 -15.83 -14.27
CA SER A 734 -4.03 -16.46 -14.13
C SER A 734 -4.51 -17.10 -15.43
N THR A 735 -5.08 -18.31 -15.35
CA THR A 735 -5.70 -19.10 -16.43
C THR A 735 -6.64 -18.28 -17.34
N GLN A 736 -7.28 -17.24 -16.79
CA GLN A 736 -8.13 -16.30 -17.55
C GLN A 736 -7.37 -15.45 -18.58
N SER A 737 -6.14 -15.05 -18.27
CA SER A 737 -5.31 -14.15 -19.09
C SER A 737 -4.83 -14.87 -20.34
N GLU A 738 -4.08 -15.96 -20.16
CA GLU A 738 -3.40 -16.71 -21.21
C GLU A 738 -4.39 -17.27 -22.25
N ARG A 739 -5.54 -17.75 -21.77
CA ARG A 739 -6.60 -18.30 -22.61
C ARG A 739 -7.37 -17.23 -23.41
N SER A 740 -7.00 -15.95 -23.28
CA SER A 740 -7.70 -14.83 -23.92
C SER A 740 -6.96 -14.18 -25.11
N GLU A 741 -5.71 -14.57 -25.40
CA GLU A 741 -4.85 -13.88 -26.36
C GLU A 741 -4.87 -14.41 -27.81
N ASP A 742 -4.67 -13.51 -28.78
CA ASP A 742 -4.82 -13.70 -30.26
C ASP A 742 -3.49 -13.39 -30.98
N VAL A 743 -2.40 -14.07 -30.59
CA VAL A 743 -1.00 -13.84 -31.00
C VAL A 743 -0.81 -13.83 -32.54
N ASP A 744 -1.44 -14.74 -33.30
CA ASP A 744 -1.40 -14.73 -34.80
C ASP A 744 -2.26 -13.60 -35.42
N GLY A 745 -3.23 -13.05 -34.67
CA GLY A 745 -4.12 -11.98 -35.09
C GLY A 745 -5.18 -12.36 -36.14
N ASP A 746 -5.55 -13.65 -36.25
CA ASP A 746 -6.66 -14.16 -37.09
C ASP A 746 -8.04 -13.82 -36.48
N GLY A 747 -8.09 -13.57 -35.16
CA GLY A 747 -9.29 -13.40 -34.34
C GLY A 747 -9.74 -14.70 -33.69
N LEU A 748 -8.77 -15.46 -33.16
CA LEU A 748 -8.94 -16.75 -32.50
C LEU A 748 -7.86 -16.94 -31.42
N ASP A 749 -8.33 -17.25 -30.22
CA ASP A 749 -7.56 -17.59 -29.02
C ASP A 749 -6.50 -18.70 -29.30
N ASP A 750 -5.20 -18.40 -29.12
CA ASP A 750 -4.04 -19.20 -29.58
C ASP A 750 -3.45 -20.13 -28.48
N LEU A 751 -4.29 -21.02 -27.97
CA LEU A 751 -4.08 -21.90 -26.80
C LEU A 751 -2.92 -22.94 -26.84
N ASP A 752 -1.94 -22.88 -27.74
CA ASP A 752 -0.86 -23.89 -27.96
C ASP A 752 0.27 -23.23 -28.78
N VAL A 753 1.06 -22.34 -28.15
CA VAL A 753 2.00 -21.42 -28.84
C VAL A 753 3.22 -22.14 -29.43
N ASP A 754 4.02 -22.88 -28.65
CA ASP A 754 5.17 -23.65 -29.17
C ASP A 754 4.75 -24.77 -30.15
N GLY A 755 3.66 -25.46 -29.81
CA GLY A 755 3.12 -26.60 -30.56
C GLY A 755 3.50 -28.02 -30.10
N ASP A 756 3.92 -28.26 -28.84
CA ASP A 756 4.03 -29.61 -28.25
C ASP A 756 2.66 -30.25 -28.12
N GLY A 757 1.65 -29.46 -27.70
CA GLY A 757 0.28 -29.88 -27.43
C GLY A 757 0.03 -30.29 -25.98
N VAL A 758 0.66 -29.58 -25.05
CA VAL A 758 -0.02 -28.98 -23.88
C VAL A 758 -0.79 -27.74 -24.38
N ASP A 759 -1.63 -27.13 -23.55
CA ASP A 759 -2.35 -25.89 -23.88
C ASP A 759 -1.94 -24.82 -22.82
N ASN A 760 -1.50 -23.61 -23.21
CA ASN A 760 -0.67 -22.66 -22.39
C ASN A 760 -0.74 -22.81 -20.86
N HIS A 761 -1.90 -22.53 -20.24
CA HIS A 761 -2.31 -22.69 -18.81
C HIS A 761 -2.04 -24.04 -18.13
N LEU A 762 -1.17 -24.89 -18.67
CA LEU A 762 -0.81 -26.21 -18.18
C LEU A 762 0.69 -26.53 -18.45
N ASP A 763 1.50 -25.56 -18.90
CA ASP A 763 2.92 -25.71 -19.27
C ASP A 763 3.79 -24.56 -18.70
N GLU A 764 4.74 -24.92 -17.82
CA GLU A 764 5.71 -24.05 -17.12
C GLU A 764 6.72 -23.28 -18.04
N ASP A 765 6.47 -23.18 -19.35
CA ASP A 765 7.41 -22.89 -20.48
C ASP A 765 6.59 -22.64 -21.79
N SER A 766 5.69 -21.63 -21.84
CA SER A 766 4.62 -21.49 -22.86
C SER A 766 5.09 -21.27 -24.31
N ASP A 767 6.14 -20.47 -24.52
CA ASP A 767 6.72 -20.22 -25.86
C ASP A 767 7.70 -21.34 -26.29
N GLY A 768 8.34 -22.01 -25.32
CA GLY A 768 9.28 -23.11 -25.47
C GLY A 768 10.77 -22.76 -25.61
N ASP A 769 11.24 -21.62 -25.09
CA ASP A 769 12.63 -21.13 -25.24
C ASP A 769 13.68 -21.77 -24.27
N GLU A 770 13.26 -22.34 -23.12
CA GLU A 770 14.03 -22.79 -21.93
C GLU A 770 14.15 -21.78 -20.72
N LEU A 771 13.33 -20.71 -20.65
CA LEU A 771 12.99 -19.89 -19.46
C LEU A 771 11.84 -20.53 -18.65
N SER A 772 10.85 -19.76 -18.17
CA SER A 772 9.64 -20.19 -17.45
C SER A 772 8.77 -18.99 -17.08
N ASP A 773 7.49 -19.04 -17.42
CA ASP A 773 6.47 -17.98 -17.36
C ASP A 773 6.43 -17.21 -16.00
N LEU A 774 6.64 -17.89 -14.86
CA LEU A 774 6.81 -17.32 -13.50
C LEU A 774 7.95 -16.27 -13.35
N LEU A 775 8.97 -16.31 -14.20
CA LEU A 775 10.05 -15.32 -14.23
C LEU A 775 9.66 -14.08 -15.04
N GLU A 776 8.79 -14.29 -16.03
CA GLU A 776 8.55 -13.43 -17.18
C GLU A 776 7.32 -12.56 -16.89
N GLY A 777 6.23 -13.20 -16.49
CA GLY A 777 5.01 -12.56 -15.97
C GLY A 777 4.11 -11.95 -17.04
N ASP A 778 3.08 -11.22 -16.61
CA ASP A 778 2.07 -10.60 -17.48
C ASP A 778 2.52 -9.28 -18.14
N GLY A 779 3.81 -9.19 -18.50
CA GLY A 779 4.42 -8.04 -19.17
C GLY A 779 4.15 -7.96 -20.68
N ASP A 780 4.74 -6.96 -21.34
CA ASP A 780 4.67 -6.59 -22.78
C ASP A 780 5.77 -5.54 -23.00
N PHE A 781 7.04 -5.97 -23.07
CA PHE A 781 8.19 -5.09 -22.92
C PHE A 781 8.41 -4.15 -24.12
N ASP A 782 8.22 -4.59 -25.37
CA ASP A 782 8.43 -3.79 -26.58
C ASP A 782 7.20 -2.94 -27.04
N GLU A 783 6.02 -3.15 -26.41
CA GLU A 783 4.69 -2.63 -26.80
C GLU A 783 4.13 -3.14 -28.16
N ASP A 784 4.52 -4.32 -28.70
CA ASP A 784 3.85 -4.97 -29.85
C ASP A 784 2.43 -5.43 -29.47
N GLY A 785 2.28 -5.95 -28.23
CA GLY A 785 1.04 -6.52 -27.71
C GLY A 785 0.97 -8.05 -27.78
N VAL A 786 2.11 -8.73 -27.76
CA VAL A 786 2.24 -10.13 -27.31
C VAL A 786 2.83 -10.06 -25.90
N PRO A 787 2.26 -10.72 -24.89
CA PRO A 787 2.84 -10.72 -23.55
C PRO A 787 4.19 -11.44 -23.49
N ASP A 788 5.06 -11.03 -22.56
CA ASP A 788 6.46 -11.50 -22.49
C ASP A 788 6.55 -13.04 -22.46
N TYR A 789 5.80 -13.72 -21.59
CA TYR A 789 5.70 -15.20 -21.51
C TYR A 789 5.20 -15.93 -22.78
N LEU A 790 4.78 -15.18 -23.81
CA LEU A 790 4.30 -15.70 -25.10
C LEU A 790 5.13 -15.23 -26.31
N ASP A 791 6.18 -14.43 -26.12
CA ASP A 791 7.11 -14.06 -27.20
C ASP A 791 8.53 -14.60 -26.96
N SER A 792 9.22 -14.85 -28.07
CA SER A 792 10.50 -15.54 -28.18
C SER A 792 11.65 -14.60 -28.55
N ASP A 793 11.41 -13.30 -28.40
CA ASP A 793 12.14 -12.15 -28.95
C ASP A 793 11.66 -10.88 -28.17
N ALA A 794 11.52 -10.97 -26.84
CA ALA A 794 10.60 -10.15 -26.02
C ALA A 794 10.90 -8.64 -25.96
N ASP A 795 12.16 -8.23 -26.13
CA ASP A 795 12.53 -6.81 -26.25
C ASP A 795 12.44 -6.25 -27.69
N GLY A 796 12.22 -7.15 -28.67
CA GLY A 796 12.08 -6.85 -30.09
C GLY A 796 13.37 -6.54 -30.84
N ASP A 797 14.57 -6.79 -30.29
CA ASP A 797 15.86 -6.53 -30.97
C ASP A 797 16.08 -7.46 -32.17
N GLY A 798 15.71 -8.74 -32.06
CA GLY A 798 15.89 -9.77 -33.08
C GLY A 798 16.97 -10.83 -32.83
N ILE A 799 17.44 -11.01 -31.59
CA ILE A 799 18.21 -12.16 -31.12
C ILE A 799 17.26 -13.33 -30.78
N ALA A 800 16.91 -13.56 -29.50
CA ALA A 800 15.82 -14.42 -28.97
C ALA A 800 16.16 -14.97 -27.56
N ASP A 801 15.28 -14.76 -26.58
CA ASP A 801 15.37 -15.07 -25.14
C ASP A 801 16.14 -16.35 -24.78
N ALA A 802 15.99 -17.44 -25.55
CA ALA A 802 16.74 -18.70 -25.44
C ALA A 802 18.28 -18.58 -25.59
N ILE A 803 18.76 -17.40 -25.99
CA ILE A 803 20.16 -17.04 -26.24
C ILE A 803 20.66 -16.09 -25.14
N GLU A 804 19.87 -15.06 -24.82
CA GLU A 804 20.08 -14.11 -23.74
C GLU A 804 20.03 -14.83 -22.37
N GLY A 805 18.86 -15.38 -22.08
CA GLY A 805 18.47 -16.05 -20.84
C GLY A 805 18.40 -15.14 -19.61
N ALA A 806 17.96 -15.74 -18.50
CA ALA A 806 17.86 -15.13 -17.16
C ALA A 806 19.22 -14.84 -16.48
N GLU A 807 20.19 -14.29 -17.20
CA GLU A 807 21.35 -13.60 -16.62
C GLU A 807 21.06 -12.08 -16.56
N ASP A 808 21.98 -11.33 -15.92
CA ASP A 808 21.89 -9.90 -15.57
C ASP A 808 23.33 -9.39 -15.73
N GLY A 809 23.60 -8.79 -16.89
CA GLY A 809 24.92 -8.56 -17.46
C GLY A 809 25.69 -7.43 -16.79
N ASP A 810 25.09 -6.23 -16.75
CA ASP A 810 25.68 -5.04 -16.15
C ASP A 810 25.53 -5.01 -14.60
N GLY A 811 24.38 -5.46 -14.07
CA GLY A 811 24.01 -5.41 -12.66
C GLY A 811 22.97 -4.35 -12.25
N ASP A 812 22.19 -3.79 -13.18
CA ASP A 812 21.09 -2.84 -13.01
C ASP A 812 19.90 -3.45 -12.25
N GLY A 813 19.43 -4.61 -12.70
CA GLY A 813 18.26 -5.32 -12.15
C GLY A 813 17.22 -5.78 -13.18
N VAL A 814 17.32 -5.35 -14.44
CA VAL A 814 16.68 -6.02 -15.59
C VAL A 814 17.41 -7.34 -15.91
N ILE A 815 16.79 -8.26 -16.67
CA ILE A 815 17.47 -9.46 -17.20
C ILE A 815 17.83 -9.25 -18.66
N ASP A 816 18.89 -9.92 -19.13
CA ASP A 816 19.45 -9.70 -20.47
C ASP A 816 18.42 -9.91 -21.61
N ALA A 817 17.43 -10.77 -21.41
CA ALA A 817 16.33 -11.01 -22.37
C ALA A 817 15.36 -9.82 -22.54
N TYR A 818 15.37 -8.89 -21.58
CA TYR A 818 14.56 -7.68 -21.54
C TYR A 818 15.45 -6.42 -21.54
N ASP A 819 16.69 -6.48 -22.02
CA ASP A 819 17.57 -5.31 -22.09
C ASP A 819 18.22 -5.12 -23.48
N LEU A 820 17.86 -4.01 -24.10
CA LEU A 820 18.29 -3.55 -25.41
C LEU A 820 19.77 -3.11 -25.48
N ASP A 821 20.47 -3.02 -24.34
CA ASP A 821 21.89 -2.61 -24.17
C ASP A 821 22.52 -3.45 -23.04
N SER A 822 22.53 -4.78 -23.20
CA SER A 822 22.77 -5.83 -22.17
C SER A 822 24.07 -5.74 -21.32
N ASP A 823 24.93 -4.73 -21.51
CA ASP A 823 26.02 -4.41 -20.57
C ASP A 823 26.28 -2.90 -20.24
N ASP A 824 25.32 -1.99 -20.51
CA ASP A 824 25.40 -0.50 -20.32
C ASP A 824 26.65 0.12 -20.98
N ASP A 825 26.96 -0.31 -22.20
CA ASP A 825 28.04 0.22 -23.02
C ASP A 825 27.59 1.42 -23.87
N GLY A 826 26.34 1.40 -24.35
CA GLY A 826 25.78 2.40 -25.24
C GLY A 826 25.71 1.97 -26.72
N PHE A 827 25.84 0.67 -26.99
CA PHE A 827 25.44 0.03 -28.24
C PHE A 827 24.24 -0.88 -27.98
N LEU A 828 23.40 -1.08 -29.00
CA LEU A 828 22.23 -1.92 -28.86
C LEU A 828 22.50 -3.32 -29.40
N ASP A 829 21.87 -4.31 -28.78
CA ASP A 829 21.96 -5.73 -29.10
C ASP A 829 21.72 -6.00 -30.62
N GLU A 830 20.80 -5.27 -31.30
CA GLU A 830 20.55 -5.43 -32.77
C GLU A 830 21.81 -5.12 -33.60
N GLU A 831 22.64 -4.17 -33.15
CA GLU A 831 23.88 -3.80 -33.84
C GLU A 831 25.01 -4.82 -33.58
N GLU A 832 24.94 -5.58 -32.48
CA GLU A 832 25.95 -6.52 -31.93
C GLU A 832 25.71 -7.99 -32.32
N GLY A 833 24.55 -8.54 -31.92
CA GLY A 833 23.99 -9.87 -32.19
C GLY A 833 24.68 -11.08 -31.54
N GLU A 834 24.20 -12.30 -31.89
CA GLU A 834 24.67 -13.66 -31.48
C GLU A 834 26.16 -14.03 -31.75
N GLY A 835 27.08 -13.07 -31.67
CA GLY A 835 28.50 -13.18 -31.97
C GLY A 835 29.36 -13.80 -30.87
N ASP A 836 30.62 -14.04 -31.21
CA ASP A 836 31.75 -14.47 -30.37
C ASP A 836 32.99 -14.06 -31.20
N LEU A 837 33.29 -12.76 -31.20
CA LEU A 837 34.22 -12.14 -32.16
C LEU A 837 35.69 -12.47 -31.84
N ASP A 838 36.12 -12.25 -30.59
CA ASP A 838 37.48 -12.57 -30.10
C ASP A 838 37.72 -14.10 -29.94
N GLY A 839 36.75 -14.84 -29.38
CA GLY A 839 36.85 -16.27 -29.08
C GLY A 839 37.07 -16.69 -27.62
N ASP A 840 36.82 -15.81 -26.64
CA ASP A 840 36.85 -16.08 -25.19
C ASP A 840 35.72 -17.03 -24.79
N GLY A 841 34.49 -16.68 -25.20
CA GLY A 841 33.25 -17.42 -24.96
C GLY A 841 32.18 -16.69 -24.13
N ILE A 842 32.25 -15.36 -24.05
CA ILE A 842 31.09 -14.47 -23.87
C ILE A 842 30.46 -14.25 -25.28
N LEU A 843 29.26 -13.70 -25.37
CA LEU A 843 28.63 -13.28 -26.64
C LEU A 843 28.79 -11.77 -26.80
N ASN A 844 28.77 -11.26 -28.04
CA ASN A 844 29.11 -9.85 -28.35
C ASN A 844 28.36 -8.86 -27.43
N PHE A 845 27.03 -8.95 -27.42
CA PHE A 845 26.08 -8.12 -26.67
C PHE A 845 26.20 -8.19 -25.13
N ARG A 846 27.23 -8.84 -24.60
CA ARG A 846 27.50 -8.97 -23.16
C ARG A 846 29.01 -8.89 -22.87
N ASP A 847 29.80 -8.40 -23.83
CA ASP A 847 31.26 -8.40 -23.81
C ASP A 847 31.84 -7.01 -24.15
N LEU A 848 31.77 -6.07 -23.17
CA LEU A 848 32.51 -4.81 -22.92
C LEU A 848 33.97 -4.61 -23.48
N ASP A 849 34.51 -5.49 -24.32
CA ASP A 849 35.80 -5.43 -25.04
C ASP A 849 35.66 -6.34 -26.29
N VAL A 850 34.61 -6.14 -27.11
CA VAL A 850 34.03 -7.11 -28.09
C VAL A 850 35.07 -7.70 -29.04
N ASP A 851 36.08 -6.92 -29.42
CA ASP A 851 37.16 -7.32 -30.33
C ASP A 851 38.43 -7.87 -29.66
N GLY A 852 38.57 -7.66 -28.35
CA GLY A 852 39.67 -8.13 -27.49
C GLY A 852 40.97 -7.30 -27.54
N ASP A 853 40.96 -6.03 -27.97
CA ASP A 853 42.11 -5.09 -27.86
C ASP A 853 42.57 -4.91 -26.41
N GLY A 854 41.63 -4.78 -25.47
CA GLY A 854 41.86 -4.34 -24.10
C GLY A 854 41.43 -2.90 -23.84
N ARG A 855 40.44 -2.40 -24.59
CA ARG A 855 39.69 -1.17 -24.31
C ARG A 855 38.29 -1.55 -23.80
N ALA A 856 37.30 -0.71 -24.04
CA ALA A 856 35.89 -0.99 -23.87
C ALA A 856 35.14 -0.12 -24.87
N ASP A 857 34.07 -0.64 -25.44
CA ASP A 857 33.50 -0.16 -26.70
C ASP A 857 32.81 1.21 -26.55
N SER A 858 32.25 1.47 -25.37
CA SER A 858 31.81 2.74 -24.77
C SER A 858 32.88 3.84 -24.74
N VAL A 859 34.16 3.48 -24.83
CA VAL A 859 35.30 4.39 -24.92
C VAL A 859 35.72 4.65 -26.39
N GLU A 860 35.40 3.72 -27.29
CA GLU A 860 35.70 3.75 -28.73
C GLU A 860 34.63 4.55 -29.51
N GLY A 861 33.35 4.18 -29.33
CA GLY A 861 32.18 4.80 -29.97
C GLY A 861 31.99 4.45 -31.46
N ASP A 862 31.01 5.11 -32.10
CA ASP A 862 30.55 4.91 -33.50
C ASP A 862 31.58 5.30 -34.61
N GLY A 863 32.87 5.31 -34.27
CA GLY A 863 33.99 5.70 -35.13
C GLY A 863 34.28 4.72 -36.29
N ASP A 864 35.03 5.22 -37.27
CA ASP A 864 35.67 4.48 -38.37
C ASP A 864 36.95 5.28 -38.69
N ASP A 865 37.90 5.30 -37.74
CA ASP A 865 39.00 6.29 -37.72
C ASP A 865 40.09 5.99 -38.79
N ASP A 866 40.05 4.82 -39.42
CA ASP A 866 40.90 4.36 -40.54
C ASP A 866 40.28 4.57 -41.96
N GLU A 867 38.94 4.71 -42.08
CA GLU A 867 38.13 4.72 -43.32
C GLU A 867 38.04 3.35 -44.09
N ASP A 868 38.26 2.18 -43.47
CA ASP A 868 37.98 0.85 -44.08
C ASP A 868 36.47 0.58 -44.18
N GLY A 869 35.70 0.99 -43.15
CA GLY A 869 34.26 0.76 -43.02
C GLY A 869 33.87 -0.40 -42.08
N THR A 870 34.68 -0.65 -41.06
CA THR A 870 34.34 -1.39 -39.84
C THR A 870 34.28 -0.37 -38.70
N PRO A 871 33.30 -0.40 -37.77
CA PRO A 871 33.31 0.45 -36.59
C PRO A 871 34.54 0.19 -35.70
N ASN A 872 34.96 1.19 -34.91
CA ASN A 872 36.10 1.05 -34.00
C ASN A 872 35.93 -0.13 -33.03
N TRP A 873 34.76 -0.25 -32.39
CA TRP A 873 34.35 -1.36 -31.50
C TRP A 873 34.27 -2.76 -32.16
N LEU A 874 34.59 -2.86 -33.46
CA LEU A 874 34.67 -4.11 -34.21
C LEU A 874 36.02 -4.27 -34.95
N ASP A 875 37.02 -3.41 -34.71
CA ASP A 875 38.32 -3.42 -35.39
C ASP A 875 39.54 -3.46 -34.43
N PRO A 876 40.07 -4.67 -34.10
CA PRO A 876 41.08 -4.91 -33.04
C PRO A 876 42.52 -4.49 -33.42
N ASP A 877 42.68 -3.31 -34.04
CA ASP A 877 43.94 -2.68 -34.44
C ASP A 877 43.85 -1.10 -34.40
N ASP A 878 42.89 -0.45 -33.68
CA ASP A 878 42.64 1.04 -33.54
C ASP A 878 43.80 1.88 -32.91
N SER A 879 45.05 1.63 -33.29
CA SER A 879 46.21 2.45 -32.88
C SER A 879 47.49 2.19 -33.67
N ASP A 880 47.56 1.09 -34.45
CA ASP A 880 48.79 0.65 -35.16
C ASP A 880 48.96 1.32 -36.53
N GLY A 881 47.84 1.73 -37.15
CA GLY A 881 47.72 2.12 -38.55
C GLY A 881 48.90 2.95 -39.10
N PRO A 882 49.54 2.57 -40.23
CA PRO A 882 50.76 3.22 -40.75
C PRO A 882 50.54 4.61 -41.37
N SER A 883 49.38 5.22 -41.11
CA SER A 883 49.00 6.60 -41.44
C SER A 883 48.62 7.45 -40.23
N ALA A 884 48.47 6.85 -39.04
CA ALA A 884 48.33 7.57 -37.77
C ALA A 884 49.65 8.24 -37.36
N ASP A 885 49.57 9.14 -36.38
CA ASP A 885 50.65 9.96 -35.81
C ASP A 885 50.47 9.86 -34.27
N ALA A 886 50.99 8.78 -33.69
CA ALA A 886 50.58 8.30 -32.36
C ALA A 886 51.28 8.96 -31.16
N ASP A 887 52.17 9.92 -31.38
CA ASP A 887 52.68 10.84 -30.35
C ASP A 887 52.53 12.34 -30.68
N GLY A 888 52.11 12.68 -31.90
CA GLY A 888 51.65 14.02 -32.29
C GLY A 888 52.74 14.97 -32.81
N ASP A 889 53.88 14.43 -33.25
CA ASP A 889 55.06 15.21 -33.66
C ASP A 889 55.00 15.71 -35.13
N GLY A 890 54.10 15.15 -35.93
CA GLY A 890 53.89 15.47 -37.34
C GLY A 890 54.51 14.49 -38.35
N LEU A 891 55.10 13.38 -37.89
CA LEU A 891 55.40 12.18 -38.67
C LEU A 891 54.29 11.14 -38.47
N SER A 892 54.09 10.27 -39.45
CA SER A 892 53.22 9.11 -39.28
C SER A 892 53.99 7.88 -38.79
N ASN A 893 53.34 6.99 -38.05
CA ASN A 893 53.85 5.69 -37.58
C ASN A 893 54.61 4.92 -38.70
N GLY A 894 54.09 5.01 -39.94
CA GLY A 894 54.68 4.39 -41.13
C GLY A 894 55.88 5.13 -41.74
N GLU A 895 56.01 6.44 -41.55
CA GLU A 895 57.19 7.23 -41.93
C GLU A 895 58.32 7.04 -40.91
N GLU A 896 57.99 7.05 -39.62
CA GLU A 896 58.88 6.71 -38.52
C GLU A 896 59.46 5.29 -38.62
N ALA A 897 58.63 4.29 -38.93
CA ALA A 897 59.10 2.93 -39.14
C ALA A 897 60.08 2.80 -40.33
N ASP A 898 60.07 3.75 -41.28
CA ASP A 898 61.01 3.82 -42.41
C ASP A 898 62.28 4.66 -42.06
N LEU A 899 62.20 5.53 -41.04
CA LEU A 899 63.32 6.29 -40.44
C LEU A 899 64.11 5.44 -39.41
N GLY A 900 63.40 4.80 -38.49
CA GLY A 900 63.93 4.00 -37.37
C GLY A 900 63.68 4.61 -35.98
N THR A 901 62.84 5.64 -35.89
CA THR A 901 62.35 6.30 -34.66
C THR A 901 61.29 5.45 -33.95
N ASN A 902 60.59 5.99 -32.94
CA ASN A 902 59.63 5.27 -32.13
C ASN A 902 58.31 6.05 -31.95
N ALA A 903 57.27 5.60 -32.67
CA ALA A 903 55.91 6.14 -32.80
C ALA A 903 55.03 6.22 -31.54
N TYR A 904 55.64 6.40 -30.38
CA TYR A 904 55.01 6.63 -29.07
C TYR A 904 55.93 7.50 -28.18
N LEU A 905 56.89 8.22 -28.78
CA LEU A 905 57.91 9.08 -28.19
C LEU A 905 58.37 10.13 -29.23
N ALA A 906 57.67 11.26 -29.29
CA ALA A 906 57.96 12.41 -30.17
C ALA A 906 59.39 13.00 -30.09
N ASP A 907 60.22 12.54 -29.15
CA ASP A 907 61.66 12.81 -29.01
C ASP A 907 62.32 11.44 -28.74
N THR A 908 62.81 10.78 -29.80
CA THR A 908 63.30 9.40 -29.74
C THR A 908 64.63 9.29 -28.99
N ASP A 909 65.52 10.29 -29.11
CA ASP A 909 66.90 10.19 -28.62
C ASP A 909 67.21 10.99 -27.34
N GLY A 910 66.35 11.95 -26.99
CA GLY A 910 66.27 12.62 -25.68
C GLY A 910 66.97 13.97 -25.59
N ASP A 911 67.11 14.66 -26.71
CA ASP A 911 67.82 15.94 -26.90
C ASP A 911 66.94 17.17 -26.59
N GLY A 912 65.63 17.08 -26.85
CA GLY A 912 64.67 18.18 -26.68
C GLY A 912 64.16 18.83 -27.98
N LEU A 913 64.56 18.31 -29.15
CA LEU A 913 63.84 18.45 -30.41
C LEU A 913 62.77 17.35 -30.56
N GLU A 914 61.81 17.58 -31.45
CA GLU A 914 60.80 16.59 -31.83
C GLU A 914 61.25 15.90 -33.15
N ASP A 915 61.11 14.58 -33.31
CA ASP A 915 61.66 13.84 -34.46
C ASP A 915 61.13 14.38 -35.81
N GLY A 916 59.87 14.80 -35.84
CA GLY A 916 59.21 15.50 -36.93
C GLY A 916 59.72 16.93 -37.15
N GLN A 917 60.05 17.67 -36.08
CA GLN A 917 60.71 18.99 -36.20
C GLN A 917 62.10 18.83 -36.84
N GLU A 918 62.85 17.80 -36.43
CA GLU A 918 64.14 17.43 -37.00
C GLU A 918 64.04 17.08 -38.50
N VAL A 919 63.16 16.13 -38.85
CA VAL A 919 63.05 15.60 -40.21
C VAL A 919 62.45 16.61 -41.19
N LEU A 920 61.51 17.45 -40.75
CA LEU A 920 60.73 18.32 -41.63
C LEU A 920 61.34 19.73 -41.79
N ASP A 921 61.87 20.33 -40.71
CA ASP A 921 62.31 21.73 -40.70
C ASP A 921 63.84 21.92 -40.55
N LEU A 922 64.55 21.08 -39.79
CA LEU A 922 65.99 21.25 -39.49
C LEU A 922 66.90 20.46 -40.45
N GLY A 923 66.66 19.15 -40.61
CA GLY A 923 67.45 18.23 -41.42
C GLY A 923 68.58 17.49 -40.68
N THR A 924 68.44 17.38 -39.35
CA THR A 924 69.24 16.59 -38.41
C THR A 924 68.88 15.08 -38.48
N ASP A 925 69.40 14.23 -37.60
CA ASP A 925 69.21 12.75 -37.61
C ASP A 925 68.63 12.28 -36.26
N PRO A 926 67.30 12.03 -36.12
CA PRO A 926 66.56 11.84 -34.85
C PRO A 926 66.82 10.49 -34.14
N LEU A 927 68.07 10.06 -34.19
CA LEU A 927 68.66 8.87 -33.60
C LEU A 927 70.09 9.17 -33.09
N SER A 928 70.45 10.45 -33.02
CA SER A 928 71.77 11.02 -32.73
C SER A 928 71.65 12.43 -32.12
N PRO A 929 71.70 12.56 -30.76
CA PRO A 929 71.62 13.83 -30.01
C PRO A 929 72.78 14.84 -30.22
N ASP A 930 73.45 14.78 -31.37
CA ASP A 930 74.73 15.40 -31.78
C ASP A 930 74.91 15.00 -33.26
N SER A 931 74.28 15.74 -34.19
CA SER A 931 74.17 15.34 -35.62
C SER A 931 75.48 15.38 -36.40
N ASP A 932 76.46 16.18 -35.98
CA ASP A 932 77.70 16.40 -36.73
C ASP A 932 79.01 15.95 -36.02
N GLU A 933 78.88 15.32 -34.83
CA GLU A 933 79.95 14.82 -33.95
C GLU A 933 80.82 15.93 -33.28
N ASP A 934 80.23 17.11 -33.03
CA ASP A 934 80.82 18.26 -32.32
C ASP A 934 80.92 18.02 -30.80
N GLY A 935 79.79 17.69 -30.18
CA GLY A 935 79.60 17.59 -28.73
C GLY A 935 78.82 18.73 -28.05
N MET A 936 78.11 19.58 -28.79
CA MET A 936 76.84 20.15 -28.32
C MET A 936 75.71 19.12 -28.56
N GLU A 937 74.48 19.46 -28.18
CA GLU A 937 73.26 18.68 -28.44
C GLU A 937 72.37 19.57 -29.34
N ASP A 938 71.82 19.03 -30.43
CA ASP A 938 71.18 19.79 -31.53
C ASP A 938 70.08 20.75 -31.04
N GLY A 939 69.26 20.33 -30.08
CA GLY A 939 68.24 21.15 -29.43
C GLY A 939 68.79 22.31 -28.61
N VAL A 940 70.00 22.15 -28.04
CA VAL A 940 70.73 23.25 -27.39
C VAL A 940 71.24 24.24 -28.43
N GLU A 941 71.73 23.77 -29.58
CA GLU A 941 72.14 24.63 -30.69
C GLU A 941 70.98 25.45 -31.24
N VAL A 942 69.80 24.83 -31.40
CA VAL A 942 68.56 25.50 -31.80
C VAL A 942 68.08 26.51 -30.75
N GLU A 943 68.19 26.23 -29.44
CA GLU A 943 67.84 27.21 -28.38
C GLU A 943 68.72 28.47 -28.48
N VAL A 944 70.03 28.29 -28.75
CA VAL A 944 71.00 29.40 -28.72
C VAL A 944 71.20 30.09 -30.07
N GLY A 945 70.79 29.46 -31.17
CA GLY A 945 70.81 29.99 -32.52
C GLY A 945 72.06 29.64 -33.34
N ALA A 946 72.72 28.51 -33.02
CA ALA A 946 73.75 27.87 -33.84
C ALA A 946 73.12 27.09 -35.03
N ASP A 947 73.93 26.38 -35.82
CA ASP A 947 73.50 25.60 -36.99
C ASP A 947 73.93 24.14 -36.78
N PRO A 948 73.06 23.22 -36.30
CA PRO A 948 73.41 21.84 -35.83
C PRO A 948 73.84 20.87 -36.95
N LEU A 949 74.45 21.41 -38.01
CA LEU A 949 74.97 20.74 -39.19
C LEU A 949 76.31 21.34 -39.67
N ASP A 950 76.92 22.31 -38.96
CA ASP A 950 78.27 22.87 -39.22
C ASP A 950 79.07 23.06 -37.90
N PRO A 951 80.01 22.16 -37.54
CA PRO A 951 80.61 22.02 -36.18
C PRO A 951 81.73 23.03 -35.89
N ASP A 952 81.46 24.30 -36.21
CA ASP A 952 82.32 25.49 -36.25
C ASP A 952 81.42 26.66 -36.76
N THR A 953 80.25 26.92 -36.13
CA THR A 953 79.14 27.75 -36.71
C THR A 953 79.64 29.12 -37.20
N ASP A 954 80.54 29.73 -36.44
CA ASP A 954 81.08 31.06 -36.71
C ASP A 954 82.29 31.05 -37.68
N GLY A 955 83.03 29.93 -37.73
CA GLY A 955 84.24 29.71 -38.51
C GLY A 955 85.56 30.17 -37.86
N ASP A 956 85.66 30.30 -36.52
CA ASP A 956 86.93 30.48 -35.78
C ASP A 956 87.86 29.26 -35.94
N GLY A 957 87.32 28.06 -35.71
CA GLY A 957 88.02 26.79 -35.62
C GLY A 957 88.09 26.16 -34.22
N ILE A 958 87.25 26.58 -33.27
CA ILE A 958 86.83 25.78 -32.10
C ILE A 958 85.43 25.21 -32.43
N PRO A 959 85.16 23.91 -32.18
CA PRO A 959 83.80 23.35 -32.28
C PRO A 959 82.88 23.90 -31.18
N ASP A 960 81.60 24.08 -31.46
CA ASP A 960 80.67 24.88 -30.68
C ASP A 960 80.47 24.32 -29.26
N GLY A 961 80.32 23.00 -29.11
CA GLY A 961 80.26 22.27 -27.84
C GLY A 961 81.60 22.23 -27.07
N ALA A 962 82.70 22.62 -27.70
CA ALA A 962 83.98 22.86 -27.03
C ALA A 962 84.21 24.32 -26.64
N ASP A 963 83.43 25.25 -27.18
CA ASP A 963 83.53 26.70 -26.95
C ASP A 963 82.48 27.17 -25.93
N GLY A 964 81.22 26.82 -26.17
CA GLY A 964 80.12 26.85 -25.22
C GLY A 964 79.45 28.21 -25.00
N LEU A 965 78.44 28.20 -24.13
CA LEU A 965 77.47 29.30 -23.97
C LEU A 965 77.98 30.48 -23.11
N GLY A 966 79.23 30.88 -23.32
CA GLY A 966 79.85 32.06 -22.72
C GLY A 966 79.56 33.36 -23.48
N ASP A 967 80.04 34.46 -22.92
CA ASP A 967 80.37 35.73 -23.61
C ASP A 967 81.66 36.20 -22.90
N ASP A 968 82.82 35.77 -23.41
CA ASP A 968 84.12 35.94 -22.71
C ASP A 968 84.74 37.35 -22.92
N ASP A 969 84.08 38.23 -23.70
CA ASP A 969 84.53 39.58 -24.11
C ASP A 969 83.56 40.75 -23.73
N ASP A 970 82.33 40.45 -23.28
CA ASP A 970 81.24 41.39 -22.92
C ASP A 970 80.66 42.20 -24.13
N ASP A 971 80.70 41.66 -25.36
CA ASP A 971 80.11 42.29 -26.58
C ASP A 971 78.58 42.13 -26.67
N GLY A 972 78.04 41.02 -26.13
CA GLY A 972 76.62 40.65 -26.21
C GLY A 972 76.28 39.65 -27.32
N ILE A 973 77.28 38.95 -27.86
CA ILE A 973 77.16 37.75 -28.69
C ILE A 973 77.76 36.60 -27.86
N ILE A 974 77.14 35.42 -27.89
CA ILE A 974 77.69 34.24 -27.20
C ILE A 974 78.86 33.65 -28.01
N ASN A 975 79.81 33.00 -27.35
CA ASN A 975 81.07 32.56 -27.98
C ASN A 975 80.84 31.78 -29.29
N VAL A 976 79.96 30.76 -29.27
CA VAL A 976 79.56 29.94 -30.46
C VAL A 976 78.97 30.72 -31.65
N LEU A 977 78.76 32.04 -31.51
CA LEU A 977 78.29 32.94 -32.57
C LEU A 977 79.22 34.15 -32.82
N ASP A 978 80.35 34.32 -32.12
CA ASP A 978 81.32 35.42 -32.37
C ASP A 978 82.65 34.98 -33.01
N PRO A 979 82.82 35.16 -34.34
CA PRO A 979 84.04 34.79 -35.08
C PRO A 979 85.23 35.73 -34.86
N LEU A 980 85.33 36.27 -33.64
CA LEU A 980 86.37 37.12 -33.10
C LEU A 980 86.83 36.70 -31.69
N ASP A 981 86.28 35.63 -31.07
CA ASP A 981 86.63 35.20 -29.70
C ASP A 981 88.17 35.12 -29.49
N PRO A 982 88.70 35.70 -28.39
CA PRO A 982 90.12 35.72 -28.09
C PRO A 982 90.73 34.42 -27.50
N LEU A 983 90.36 33.22 -27.99
CA LEU A 983 90.99 31.91 -27.75
C LEU A 983 91.50 31.68 -26.30
N PRO A 984 90.74 31.03 -25.40
CA PRO A 984 90.94 31.01 -23.95
C PRO A 984 92.41 30.92 -23.45
N GLY A 985 93.08 32.07 -23.24
CA GLY A 985 94.51 32.03 -22.84
C GLY A 985 95.35 33.30 -22.59
N ASP A 986 95.05 34.50 -23.10
CA ASP A 986 95.98 35.67 -23.07
C ASP A 986 95.40 36.94 -22.38
N ASP A 987 96.18 37.50 -21.43
CA ASP A 987 96.08 38.81 -20.72
C ASP A 987 94.77 39.16 -19.93
N ASP A 988 94.69 39.34 -18.60
CA ASP A 988 95.51 39.99 -17.53
C ASP A 988 95.07 41.43 -17.13
N ASP A 989 95.19 41.72 -15.82
CA ASP A 989 95.25 43.06 -15.15
C ASP A 989 93.98 43.94 -14.86
N SER A 990 93.35 43.69 -13.70
CA SER A 990 93.14 44.67 -12.59
C SER A 990 92.27 45.98 -12.69
N ALA A 991 91.15 46.04 -11.93
CA ALA A 991 90.66 47.17 -11.06
C ALA A 991 89.30 46.78 -10.42
N GLU A 992 88.87 47.06 -9.17
CA GLU A 992 88.98 48.15 -8.16
C GLU A 992 87.82 49.19 -8.16
N GLU A 993 86.79 48.88 -7.34
CA GLU A 993 85.85 49.73 -6.55
C GLU A 993 85.01 50.89 -7.13
N GLY A 994 83.72 50.89 -6.75
CA GLY A 994 82.87 52.08 -6.52
C GLY A 994 81.92 52.47 -7.66
N ASP A 995 80.85 53.23 -7.43
CA ASP A 995 80.21 53.71 -6.18
C ASP A 995 78.86 54.40 -6.57
N ASP A 996 78.00 54.74 -5.61
CA ASP A 996 76.83 55.65 -5.73
C ASP A 996 75.67 55.21 -6.68
N ASP A 997 74.50 55.88 -6.73
CA ASP A 997 73.55 56.26 -5.66
C ASP A 997 72.17 56.65 -6.31
N ASP A 998 71.12 56.72 -5.49
CA ASP A 998 69.85 57.46 -5.62
C ASP A 998 69.24 57.88 -7.01
N SER A 999 68.05 57.31 -7.30
CA SER A 999 66.78 58.03 -7.61
C SER A 999 66.45 58.75 -8.95
N ALA A 1000 65.17 58.58 -9.37
CA ALA A 1000 64.26 59.57 -10.02
C ALA A 1000 64.48 59.92 -11.52
N GLU A 1001 63.51 60.41 -12.33
CA GLU A 1001 62.02 60.57 -12.26
C GLU A 1001 61.45 60.96 -13.66
N GLN A 1002 60.10 61.03 -13.79
CA GLN A 1002 59.32 61.72 -14.86
C GLN A 1002 59.36 61.09 -16.28
N ALA A 1003 58.36 61.28 -17.15
CA ALA A 1003 57.35 62.36 -17.27
C ALA A 1003 55.95 61.77 -17.65
N ASP A 1004 54.85 62.22 -17.01
CA ASP A 1004 53.85 63.23 -17.50
C ASP A 1004 52.94 62.64 -18.62
N ASP A 1005 51.60 62.77 -18.75
CA ASP A 1005 50.43 63.48 -18.17
C ASP A 1005 49.19 62.87 -18.96
N ASP A 1006 47.87 63.10 -18.80
CA ASP A 1006 47.03 64.11 -18.10
C ASP A 1006 45.57 63.59 -17.89
N ASP A 1007 44.89 64.03 -16.81
CA ASP A 1007 43.43 64.27 -16.56
C ASP A 1007 42.29 63.27 -16.96
N SER A 1008 41.09 63.25 -16.32
CA SER A 1008 40.45 64.27 -15.45
C SER A 1008 39.33 63.81 -14.47
N VAL A 1009 39.24 64.54 -13.32
CA VAL A 1009 38.05 65.12 -12.59
C VAL A 1009 36.91 64.21 -12.08
N GLU A 1010 36.22 64.35 -10.92
CA GLU A 1010 36.26 65.01 -9.57
C GLU A 1010 35.23 64.18 -8.68
N ASP A 1011 34.78 64.41 -7.44
CA ASP A 1011 34.77 65.53 -6.45
C ASP A 1011 34.86 65.01 -4.97
N SER A 1012 33.73 64.67 -4.30
CA SER A 1012 33.64 64.50 -2.82
C SER A 1012 32.29 63.91 -2.35
N GLY A 1013 31.94 63.68 -1.07
CA GLY A 1013 32.53 63.93 0.29
C GLY A 1013 31.47 63.70 1.39
N GLU A 1014 31.67 63.82 2.72
CA GLU A 1014 32.82 64.10 3.60
C GLU A 1014 32.43 63.72 5.08
N ILE A 1015 33.35 63.87 6.07
CA ILE A 1015 33.11 64.06 7.53
C ILE A 1015 33.06 62.85 8.52
N LEU A 1016 33.78 63.06 9.64
CA LEU A 1016 34.02 62.26 10.88
C LEU A 1016 32.95 62.57 11.99
N PRO A 1017 32.87 61.99 13.23
CA PRO A 1017 33.98 61.43 14.05
C PRO A 1017 33.70 60.35 15.14
N ALA A 1018 34.76 59.98 15.88
CA ALA A 1018 34.75 59.31 17.22
C ALA A 1018 34.55 60.34 18.38
N PRO A 1019 34.59 60.02 19.72
CA PRO A 1019 34.95 58.77 20.41
C PRO A 1019 34.11 58.39 21.68
N SER A 1020 34.55 57.33 22.40
CA SER A 1020 34.12 56.90 23.76
C SER A 1020 34.42 57.94 24.87
N PRO A 1021 33.77 57.91 26.09
CA PRO A 1021 34.30 57.08 27.20
C PRO A 1021 33.39 56.69 28.42
N GLU A 1022 33.79 55.60 29.12
CA GLU A 1022 33.82 55.37 30.59
C GLU A 1022 32.57 55.19 31.53
N CYS A 1023 32.80 54.30 32.53
CA CYS A 1023 32.15 54.13 33.85
C CYS A 1023 30.67 53.64 33.92
N GLY A 1024 30.29 52.60 34.70
CA GLY A 1024 31.04 51.62 35.52
C GLY A 1024 30.69 51.63 37.02
N CYS A 1025 30.15 50.52 37.56
CA CYS A 1025 29.95 50.32 39.02
C CYS A 1025 29.84 48.82 39.42
N THR A 1026 30.32 48.47 40.62
CA THR A 1026 30.35 47.09 41.21
C THR A 1026 29.11 46.80 42.08
N GLN A 1027 28.75 45.62 42.63
CA GLN A 1027 29.44 44.45 43.23
C GLN A 1027 28.33 43.39 43.60
N ALA A 1028 28.49 42.16 44.13
CA ALA A 1028 29.60 41.35 44.68
C ALA A 1028 29.21 39.83 44.79
N ALA A 1029 30.23 38.94 44.91
CA ALA A 1029 30.18 37.56 45.46
C ALA A 1029 29.44 36.45 44.65
N SER A 1030 29.82 35.15 44.55
CA SER A 1030 30.97 34.27 44.92
C SER A 1030 30.65 33.06 45.83
N SER A 1031 30.62 31.85 45.24
CA SER A 1031 30.93 30.53 45.85
C SER A 1031 30.98 29.48 44.71
N GLN A 1032 32.07 28.72 44.50
CA GLN A 1032 32.33 27.36 45.04
C GLN A 1032 31.24 26.33 44.69
N SER A 1033 31.50 25.06 44.30
CA SER A 1033 32.70 24.23 43.99
C SER A 1033 32.19 22.79 43.77
N GLY A 1034 32.82 21.84 43.06
CA GLY A 1034 34.08 21.75 42.30
C GLY A 1034 33.99 20.53 41.35
N GLU A 1035 34.93 20.29 40.43
CA GLU A 1035 36.12 19.44 40.65
C GLU A 1035 35.84 18.11 41.39
N LEU A 1036 35.83 16.98 40.67
CA LEU A 1036 36.96 16.04 40.47
C LEU A 1036 36.69 15.30 39.13
N LEU A 1037 37.58 15.23 38.13
CA LEU A 1037 38.95 14.68 38.07
C LEU A 1037 39.03 13.15 38.29
N ASP A 1038 39.88 12.36 37.61
CA ASP A 1038 40.69 12.49 36.37
C ASP A 1038 41.52 11.18 36.24
N LEU A 1039 42.09 10.88 35.06
CA LEU A 1039 43.25 9.96 34.85
C LEU A 1039 43.04 8.46 35.22
N SER A 1040 43.70 7.45 34.64
CA SER A 1040 44.66 7.31 33.52
C SER A 1040 44.60 5.82 33.08
N LEU A 1041 44.64 5.46 31.78
CA LEU A 1041 45.81 5.45 30.88
C LEU A 1041 46.97 4.53 31.33
N LEU A 1042 47.46 3.63 30.46
CA LEU A 1042 48.88 3.55 30.03
C LEU A 1042 49.22 2.34 29.12
N LEU A 1043 49.67 2.66 27.87
CA LEU A 1043 50.65 1.94 27.03
C LEU A 1043 50.23 0.60 26.35
N ALA A 1044 50.70 0.25 25.14
CA ALA A 1044 51.71 0.90 24.27
C ALA A 1044 51.63 0.52 22.76
N LEU A 1045 52.06 1.47 21.89
CA LEU A 1045 52.69 1.38 20.54
C LEU A 1045 52.45 0.13 19.64
N GLY A 1046 52.10 0.21 18.34
CA GLY A 1046 51.77 1.34 17.44
C GLY A 1046 52.69 1.49 16.18
N LEU A 1047 52.15 2.03 15.07
CA LEU A 1047 52.78 2.76 13.93
C LEU A 1047 51.60 3.34 13.07
N TRP A 1048 51.46 4.66 12.82
CA TRP A 1048 51.93 5.46 11.66
C TRP A 1048 51.31 5.06 10.29
N ILE A 1049 50.36 5.82 9.68
CA ILE A 1049 50.42 7.15 8.98
C ILE A 1049 50.73 6.98 7.48
N THR A 1050 50.11 7.64 6.47
CA THR A 1050 49.38 8.94 6.24
C THR A 1050 48.06 8.72 5.44
N ARG A 1051 46.93 9.48 5.51
CA ARG A 1051 46.61 10.91 5.13
C ARG A 1051 46.75 11.20 3.60
N ARG A 1052 45.90 12.00 2.91
CA ARG A 1052 44.99 13.10 3.37
C ARG A 1052 43.99 13.66 2.28
N ARG A 1053 42.72 13.87 2.67
CA ARG A 1053 41.86 15.10 2.53
C ARG A 1053 41.61 15.82 1.17
N ARG A 1054 40.30 15.95 0.89
CA ARG A 1054 39.42 17.17 0.79
C ARG A 1054 39.23 17.95 -0.54
N LEU A 1055 37.93 18.27 -0.70
CA LEU A 1055 37.26 19.54 -1.10
C LEU A 1055 36.93 19.76 -2.58
N ARG A 1056 35.61 19.81 -2.83
CA ARG A 1056 34.86 20.71 -3.74
C ARG A 1056 35.26 20.74 -5.23
N SER A 1057 34.30 20.32 -6.07
CA SER A 1057 33.44 21.23 -6.86
C SER A 1057 34.15 22.28 -7.73
N PRO A 1058 33.84 22.32 -9.04
CA PRO A 1058 32.74 23.14 -9.57
C PRO A 1058 31.41 22.87 -8.88
#